data_AF-A0A2V6LEM8-F1
#
_entry.id   AF-A0A2V6LEM8-F1
#
_cell.length_a   1.000
_cell.length_b   1.000
_cell.length_c   1.000
_cell.angle_alpha   90.00
_cell.angle_beta   90.00
_cell.angle_gamma   90.00
#
_symmetry.space_group_name_H-M   'P 1'
#
loop_
_entity.id
_entity.type
_entity.pdbx_description
1 polymer ?
#
loop_
_entity_poly.entity_id
_entity_poly.type
_entity_poly.pdbx_seq_one_letter_code
_entity_poly.pdbx_strand_id
1 'polypeptide(L)'
;MLSAPTSTNADKPTAKHFKRTVDDTTPPQVEAGVQPSNEAPESTSGTAISPSVITGPVGPAWTALGPAPIPNGQTIPADVNGISLTHTPVSGRLTSVAIDPANSNKVYAGAAQGGVYQSTNGGVTWRPLMDNEVTLAVGSVQLDPTNANTLLVGSGEGNFSSDSFAGFGVYKITGLNTATPVVSGPFGSGQFIHRSIPGLAIDPNNHNNVYVGSATGQQGIGPQAFTGAPPRGLFRSTDFFSGSPGSPTFTKLAVANIPATFDFRVTSVVYEPGSSDRLFIGVADAAGLGIGGIYFTENASAPSPTFKQVLKTAKKDFAPVKLAINKIGTTVTVVAVTGETAPNNQGEGKAYKAVYDSSKPVNATFSGLPAANGFADGQGFYNLDVAIDPTTANNIYVVGTLNGTFLFSRDGGKTFTPSNDRLHVDSHFVGVAPSNPSVIYTGNDGGVWQSIDAGVTWLRDRNTATFSATQFESIAVHPTDPNFSIGGTQDNGTNFFRPNRTWHRVDFGDGGYALIDQNATNTENVTMYHTYFNATGLLIGFGRVLKTSCATEAQWSFKGAYIPPVDPTVHCDGTTDTFNGISLSDPVNFYAPMALGQVVSLTAPFVGKSGQTVYFGTNKLYRSTNKGDTMTVVSQTFPSTVSAIGISRANDNVRIVGLNIGQLTSPTTNTMQVFATITGGNPLTDVTAAGMPSKYIARTVIDPNNANTAYVVFNGNAIAGKHVWKTTNLNLTGTGTVTWTAIDGTGIPDVSVNAFVVDRADSTHLYAGTDRGVFKSTNGGTTWSLYGTGLPDVAVFDLAISSDGHLRAATHGRGFYEILK
;
A
#
# COMPACT_ATOMS: atom_id res chain seq x y z
N MET A 1 -4.75 -11.83 -47.83
CA MET A 1 -3.41 -12.32 -47.48
C MET A 1 -2.47 -11.13 -47.51
N LEU A 2 -2.19 -10.54 -46.34
CA LEU A 2 -1.20 -9.48 -46.18
C LEU A 2 -0.27 -9.97 -45.06
N SER A 3 0.97 -10.23 -45.45
CA SER A 3 2.05 -10.73 -44.61
C SER A 3 2.35 -9.75 -43.48
N ALA A 4 2.48 -10.28 -42.26
CA ALA A 4 2.98 -9.55 -41.11
C ALA A 4 4.37 -8.96 -41.40
N PRO A 5 4.66 -7.71 -41.02
CA PRO A 5 6.01 -7.20 -41.07
C PRO A 5 6.82 -7.83 -39.93
N THR A 6 7.83 -8.61 -40.29
CA THR A 6 8.92 -9.00 -39.41
C THR A 6 9.79 -7.79 -39.14
N SER A 7 9.57 -7.08 -38.02
CA SER A 7 10.52 -6.07 -37.53
C SER A 7 11.65 -6.78 -36.79
N THR A 8 12.85 -6.66 -37.30
CA THR A 8 14.10 -7.10 -36.69
C THR A 8 14.34 -6.39 -35.35
N ASN A 9 14.72 -7.16 -34.32
CA ASN A 9 15.01 -6.78 -32.92
C ASN A 9 16.23 -5.84 -32.75
N ALA A 10 16.27 -4.65 -33.37
CA ALA A 10 17.46 -3.80 -33.33
C ALA A 10 17.30 -2.38 -32.73
N ASP A 11 16.09 -1.93 -32.39
CA ASP A 11 15.88 -0.60 -31.79
C ASP A 11 15.02 -0.68 -30.52
N LYS A 12 15.62 -1.00 -29.36
CA LYS A 12 14.94 -0.95 -28.05
C LYS A 12 15.52 0.16 -27.16
N PRO A 13 14.85 1.32 -27.03
CA PRO A 13 15.07 2.27 -25.94
C PRO A 13 14.25 1.91 -24.68
N THR A 14 15.01 1.65 -23.62
CA THR A 14 14.84 1.81 -22.16
C THR A 14 13.53 1.51 -21.39
N ALA A 15 13.60 0.42 -20.63
CA ALA A 15 12.72 -0.10 -19.56
C ALA A 15 12.65 0.78 -18.28
N LYS A 16 12.75 2.10 -18.38
CA LYS A 16 12.98 3.00 -17.23
C LYS A 16 11.79 3.18 -16.30
N HIS A 17 10.58 3.02 -16.81
CA HIS A 17 9.37 3.50 -16.15
C HIS A 17 8.34 2.40 -15.86
N PHE A 18 8.58 1.15 -16.31
CA PHE A 18 7.64 0.05 -16.10
C PHE A 18 8.36 -1.29 -15.90
N LYS A 19 7.76 -2.15 -15.07
CA LYS A 19 8.02 -3.60 -14.86
C LYS A 19 8.01 -4.47 -16.15
N ARG A 20 7.87 -3.91 -17.36
CA ARG A 20 7.40 -4.61 -18.57
C ARG A 20 8.47 -5.30 -19.43
N THR A 21 9.75 -5.03 -19.25
CA THR A 21 10.78 -5.50 -20.22
C THR A 21 12.10 -5.97 -19.61
N VAL A 22 12.16 -6.27 -18.31
CA VAL A 22 13.27 -7.07 -17.80
C VAL A 22 13.02 -8.51 -18.25
N ASP A 23 14.03 -9.13 -18.85
CA ASP A 23 14.03 -10.56 -19.18
C ASP A 23 13.53 -11.39 -17.97
N ASP A 24 12.31 -11.93 -18.09
CA ASP A 24 11.53 -12.68 -17.09
C ASP A 24 12.14 -14.04 -16.67
N THR A 25 13.46 -14.16 -16.73
CA THR A 25 14.17 -15.32 -16.19
C THR A 25 14.54 -15.16 -14.70
N THR A 26 14.40 -13.96 -14.13
CA THR A 26 14.61 -13.70 -12.70
C THR A 26 13.64 -12.64 -12.17
N PRO A 27 12.77 -12.96 -11.20
CA PRO A 27 11.87 -11.97 -10.59
C PRO A 27 12.67 -10.83 -9.94
N PRO A 28 12.15 -9.58 -9.90
CA PRO A 28 12.66 -8.57 -8.98
C PRO A 28 12.44 -9.08 -7.55
N GLN A 29 13.46 -9.72 -6.98
CA GLN A 29 13.51 -10.30 -5.64
C GLN A 29 13.42 -9.25 -4.50
N VAL A 30 12.87 -8.04 -4.74
CA VAL A 30 13.03 -6.90 -3.82
C VAL A 30 11.71 -6.27 -3.36
N GLU A 31 10.55 -6.68 -3.89
CA GLU A 31 9.36 -6.72 -3.01
C GLU A 31 9.56 -7.75 -1.89
N ALA A 32 10.55 -8.64 -2.03
CA ALA A 32 10.88 -9.67 -1.04
C ALA A 32 11.72 -9.19 0.16
N GLY A 33 11.96 -7.89 0.31
CA GLY A 33 12.58 -7.29 1.49
C GLY A 33 11.66 -7.39 2.71
N VAL A 34 11.65 -8.57 3.35
CA VAL A 34 10.72 -9.00 4.41
C VAL A 34 9.28 -9.11 3.91
N GLN A 35 9.00 -10.16 3.14
CA GLN A 35 7.63 -10.57 2.86
C GLN A 35 6.86 -10.83 4.17
N PRO A 36 5.62 -10.35 4.32
CA PRO A 36 4.72 -10.72 5.42
C PRO A 36 4.49 -12.24 5.54
N SER A 37 4.83 -13.01 4.48
CA SER A 37 4.86 -14.47 4.49
C SER A 37 5.83 -15.05 5.53
N ASN A 38 6.82 -14.29 5.98
CA ASN A 38 7.88 -14.76 6.87
C ASN A 38 7.62 -14.45 8.36
N GLU A 39 6.43 -13.94 8.71
CA GLU A 39 6.05 -13.81 10.12
C GLU A 39 6.06 -15.19 10.81
N ALA A 40 6.87 -15.30 11.87
CA ALA A 40 6.87 -16.45 12.75
C ALA A 40 5.47 -16.66 13.37
N PRO A 41 5.13 -17.91 13.77
CA PRO A 41 3.89 -18.16 14.51
C PRO A 41 3.85 -17.30 15.78
N GLU A 42 2.78 -16.54 15.99
CA GLU A 42 2.66 -15.68 17.17
C GLU A 42 2.16 -16.46 18.40
N SER A 43 2.63 -16.06 19.59
CA SER A 43 2.28 -16.74 20.84
C SER A 43 0.84 -16.43 21.27
N THR A 44 0.22 -17.36 22.00
CA THR A 44 -1.16 -17.28 22.48
C THR A 44 -1.40 -16.24 23.60
N SER A 45 -0.47 -15.31 23.86
CA SER A 45 -0.47 -14.47 25.07
C SER A 45 -0.27 -12.97 24.82
N GLY A 46 -0.51 -12.47 23.62
CA GLY A 46 -0.40 -11.04 23.31
C GLY A 46 -1.47 -10.19 23.99
N THR A 47 -1.06 -9.08 24.63
CA THR A 47 -1.98 -8.11 25.22
C THR A 47 -2.50 -7.19 24.11
N ALA A 48 -3.78 -7.29 23.77
CA ALA A 48 -4.42 -6.40 22.81
C ALA A 48 -4.33 -4.95 23.31
N ILE A 49 -3.57 -4.11 22.62
CA ILE A 49 -3.57 -2.67 22.86
C ILE A 49 -4.93 -2.17 22.38
N SER A 50 -5.77 -1.68 23.29
CA SER A 50 -7.10 -1.16 22.90
C SER A 50 -6.95 -0.04 21.87
N PRO A 51 -7.91 0.12 20.94
CA PRO A 51 -7.94 1.29 20.08
C PRO A 51 -7.90 2.52 20.98
N SER A 52 -6.80 3.27 20.90
CA SER A 52 -6.56 4.38 21.83
C SER A 52 -7.68 5.39 21.66
N VAL A 53 -8.36 5.76 22.75
CA VAL A 53 -9.39 6.81 22.71
C VAL A 53 -8.67 8.13 22.39
N ILE A 54 -8.86 8.64 21.17
CA ILE A 54 -8.34 9.94 20.76
C ILE A 54 -9.41 10.97 21.14
N THR A 55 -9.02 11.98 21.93
CA THR A 55 -9.89 13.14 22.15
C THR A 55 -10.15 13.85 20.83
N GLY A 56 -11.38 14.30 20.60
CA GLY A 56 -11.78 14.90 19.33
C GLY A 56 -10.84 15.99 18.81
N PRO A 57 -10.76 16.18 17.49
CA PRO A 57 -9.82 17.10 16.86
C PRO A 57 -9.98 18.55 17.36
N VAL A 58 -8.86 19.26 17.48
CA VAL A 58 -8.79 20.67 17.87
C VAL A 58 -8.11 21.49 16.78
N GLY A 59 -8.72 22.61 16.38
CA GLY A 59 -8.14 23.56 15.43
C GLY A 59 -8.96 23.74 14.15
N PRO A 60 -8.36 24.32 13.09
CA PRO A 60 -9.04 24.60 11.83
C PRO A 60 -9.46 23.33 11.08
N ALA A 61 -10.18 23.49 9.98
CA ALA A 61 -10.52 22.37 9.11
C ALA A 61 -9.44 22.14 8.05
N TRP A 62 -9.07 20.88 7.85
CA TRP A 62 -8.31 20.43 6.70
C TRP A 62 -9.16 20.52 5.42
N THR A 63 -8.53 20.93 4.33
CA THR A 63 -9.11 20.98 3.00
C THR A 63 -8.48 19.89 2.13
N ALA A 64 -9.30 19.02 1.55
CA ALA A 64 -8.84 18.05 0.56
C ALA A 64 -8.41 18.79 -0.72
N LEU A 65 -7.21 18.49 -1.21
CA LEU A 65 -6.66 19.02 -2.45
C LEU A 65 -6.69 18.03 -3.61
N GLY A 66 -6.94 16.74 -3.36
CA GLY A 66 -6.91 15.66 -4.36
C GLY A 66 -5.54 14.98 -4.46
N PRO A 67 -5.15 14.39 -5.60
CA PRO A 67 -5.97 14.18 -6.78
C PRO A 67 -7.13 13.23 -6.46
N ALA A 68 -8.30 13.57 -6.98
CA ALA A 68 -9.47 12.71 -6.98
C ALA A 68 -10.22 13.06 -8.27
N PRO A 69 -10.12 12.24 -9.35
CA PRO A 69 -9.07 11.23 -9.58
C PRO A 69 -7.73 11.87 -10.01
N ILE A 70 -6.72 11.05 -10.26
CA ILE A 70 -5.56 11.39 -11.09
C ILE A 70 -6.01 11.38 -12.56
N PRO A 71 -6.00 12.51 -13.29
CA PRO A 71 -6.67 12.61 -14.59
C PRO A 71 -6.00 11.84 -15.75
N ASN A 72 -4.68 11.64 -15.72
CA ASN A 72 -3.89 10.98 -16.77
C ASN A 72 -3.24 9.69 -16.24
N GLY A 73 -4.08 8.76 -15.79
CA GLY A 73 -3.64 7.58 -15.05
C GLY A 73 -2.79 6.58 -15.84
N GLN A 74 -2.10 5.74 -15.08
CA GLN A 74 -1.26 4.65 -15.59
C GLN A 74 -2.14 3.49 -16.04
N THR A 75 -2.35 3.34 -17.36
CA THR A 75 -3.23 2.28 -17.89
C THR A 75 -2.68 1.68 -19.19
N ILE A 76 -3.10 0.46 -19.49
CA ILE A 76 -2.75 -0.29 -20.70
C ILE A 76 -3.71 0.08 -21.85
N PRO A 77 -3.28 0.04 -23.13
CA PRO A 77 -1.90 -0.15 -23.56
C PRO A 77 -1.04 1.07 -23.21
N ALA A 78 0.22 0.78 -22.91
CA ALA A 78 1.28 1.76 -22.81
C ALA A 78 2.24 1.61 -24.00
N ASP A 79 2.91 2.70 -24.37
CA ASP A 79 3.95 2.70 -25.40
C ASP A 79 5.21 1.95 -24.94
N VAL A 80 6.25 1.95 -25.79
CA VAL A 80 7.53 1.27 -25.48
C VAL A 80 8.26 1.88 -24.28
N ASN A 81 7.95 3.12 -23.92
CA ASN A 81 8.51 3.83 -22.77
C ASN A 81 7.65 3.65 -21.52
N GLY A 82 6.55 2.89 -21.60
CA GLY A 82 5.62 2.69 -20.50
C GLY A 82 4.59 3.82 -20.34
N ILE A 83 4.57 4.81 -21.24
CA ILE A 83 3.59 5.91 -21.19
C ILE A 83 2.22 5.41 -21.61
N SER A 84 1.20 5.67 -20.79
CA SER A 84 -0.17 5.25 -21.10
C SER A 84 -0.67 5.89 -22.39
N LEU A 85 -1.24 5.09 -23.29
CA LEU A 85 -1.84 5.59 -24.52
C LEU A 85 -3.31 5.99 -24.34
N THR A 86 -3.95 5.57 -23.24
CA THR A 86 -5.39 5.80 -23.04
C THR A 86 -5.70 7.02 -22.16
N HIS A 87 -4.77 7.40 -21.29
CA HIS A 87 -4.91 8.50 -20.33
C HIS A 87 -6.22 8.43 -19.52
N THR A 88 -6.65 7.23 -19.14
CA THR A 88 -7.85 7.03 -18.35
C THR A 88 -7.60 7.48 -16.90
N PRO A 89 -8.55 8.18 -16.24
CA PRO A 89 -8.37 8.56 -14.85
C PRO A 89 -8.26 7.36 -13.90
N VAL A 90 -7.35 7.47 -12.93
CA VAL A 90 -7.07 6.46 -11.90
C VAL A 90 -7.16 7.09 -10.52
N SER A 91 -7.24 6.27 -9.48
CA SER A 91 -7.26 6.70 -8.08
C SER A 91 -6.15 6.01 -7.30
N GLY A 92 -6.44 4.92 -6.60
CA GLY A 92 -5.46 4.08 -5.90
C GLY A 92 -6.08 2.74 -5.56
N ARG A 93 -5.36 1.90 -4.81
CA ARG A 93 -5.67 0.46 -4.68
C ARG A 93 -7.06 0.15 -4.15
N LEU A 94 -7.78 -0.67 -4.93
CA LEU A 94 -9.06 -1.27 -4.57
C LEU A 94 -8.93 -2.77 -4.28
N THR A 95 -9.45 -3.22 -3.15
CA THR A 95 -9.27 -4.60 -2.65
C THR A 95 -10.53 -5.45 -2.76
N SER A 96 -11.73 -4.85 -2.76
CA SER A 96 -12.99 -5.60 -2.72
C SER A 96 -14.17 -4.77 -3.23
N VAL A 97 -15.15 -5.41 -3.88
CA VAL A 97 -16.44 -4.79 -4.22
C VAL A 97 -17.60 -5.72 -3.88
N ALA A 98 -18.62 -5.18 -3.20
CA ALA A 98 -19.92 -5.84 -3.07
C ALA A 98 -20.92 -5.21 -4.06
N ILE A 99 -21.62 -6.04 -4.83
CA ILE A 99 -22.61 -5.61 -5.81
C ILE A 99 -24.00 -6.01 -5.32
N ASP A 100 -24.94 -5.06 -5.34
CA ASP A 100 -26.32 -5.33 -4.92
C ASP A 100 -26.96 -6.39 -5.83
N PRO A 101 -27.50 -7.48 -5.25
CA PRO A 101 -28.02 -8.61 -6.04
C PRO A 101 -29.22 -8.23 -6.91
N ALA A 102 -29.93 -7.16 -6.57
CA ALA A 102 -31.10 -6.68 -7.32
C ALA A 102 -30.79 -5.51 -8.25
N ASN A 103 -29.63 -4.84 -8.10
CA ASN A 103 -29.29 -3.66 -8.89
C ASN A 103 -27.78 -3.54 -9.14
N SER A 104 -27.36 -3.83 -10.38
CA SER A 104 -25.96 -3.77 -10.82
C SER A 104 -25.30 -2.38 -10.73
N ASN A 105 -26.08 -1.32 -10.52
CA ASN A 105 -25.58 0.05 -10.33
C ASN A 105 -25.34 0.41 -8.85
N LYS A 106 -25.81 -0.40 -7.90
CA LYS A 106 -25.61 -0.18 -6.48
C LYS A 106 -24.44 -1.05 -5.99
N VAL A 107 -23.32 -0.41 -5.67
CA VAL A 107 -22.05 -1.08 -5.35
C VAL A 107 -21.35 -0.43 -4.17
N TYR A 108 -20.53 -1.22 -3.49
CA TYR A 108 -19.74 -0.81 -2.33
C TYR A 108 -18.30 -1.23 -2.56
N ALA A 109 -17.40 -0.27 -2.65
CA ALA A 109 -16.00 -0.47 -3.01
C ALA A 109 -15.13 -0.26 -1.76
N GLY A 110 -14.35 -1.27 -1.39
CA GLY A 110 -13.37 -1.23 -0.30
C GLY A 110 -11.97 -0.96 -0.84
N ALA A 111 -11.32 0.08 -0.32
CA ALA A 111 -9.96 0.46 -0.69
C ALA A 111 -8.93 0.00 0.35
N ALA A 112 -7.67 -0.13 -0.07
CA ALA A 112 -6.53 -0.59 0.74
C ALA A 112 -6.38 0.14 2.07
N GLN A 113 -6.51 1.47 2.06
CA GLN A 113 -6.58 2.37 3.23
C GLN A 113 -7.52 3.58 2.99
N GLY A 114 -8.36 3.53 1.96
CA GLY A 114 -9.28 4.62 1.61
C GLY A 114 -10.68 4.51 2.22
N GLY A 115 -10.96 3.42 2.94
CA GLY A 115 -12.26 3.10 3.52
C GLY A 115 -13.22 2.47 2.51
N VAL A 116 -14.50 2.47 2.85
CA VAL A 116 -15.57 1.97 1.97
C VAL A 116 -16.29 3.14 1.32
N TYR A 117 -16.51 3.03 0.02
CA TYR A 117 -17.30 3.95 -0.79
C TYR A 117 -18.56 3.28 -1.32
N GLN A 118 -19.68 4.01 -1.33
CA GLN A 118 -20.92 3.55 -1.95
C GLN A 118 -21.20 4.33 -3.24
N SER A 119 -21.66 3.62 -4.26
CA SER A 119 -22.30 4.18 -5.43
C SER A 119 -23.71 3.61 -5.61
N THR A 120 -24.64 4.43 -6.10
CA THR A 120 -25.99 4.02 -6.51
C THR A 120 -26.24 4.17 -8.02
N ASN A 121 -25.23 4.58 -8.79
CA ASN A 121 -25.32 4.88 -10.22
C ASN A 121 -24.18 4.24 -11.02
N GLY A 122 -23.70 3.07 -10.58
CA GLY A 122 -22.73 2.25 -11.30
C GLY A 122 -21.29 2.74 -11.21
N GLY A 123 -20.97 3.66 -10.30
CA GLY A 123 -19.63 4.18 -10.05
C GLY A 123 -19.38 5.57 -10.63
N VAL A 124 -20.44 6.28 -11.07
CA VAL A 124 -20.31 7.66 -11.54
C VAL A 124 -20.09 8.62 -10.36
N THR A 125 -20.76 8.38 -9.23
CA THR A 125 -20.54 9.14 -7.99
C THR A 125 -20.42 8.22 -6.79
N TRP A 126 -19.59 8.62 -5.83
CA TRP A 126 -19.23 7.84 -4.66
C TRP A 126 -19.48 8.62 -3.37
N ARG A 127 -19.91 7.92 -2.32
CA ARG A 127 -20.06 8.44 -0.96
C ARG A 127 -19.17 7.65 -0.01
N PRO A 128 -18.19 8.27 0.69
CA PRO A 128 -17.43 7.57 1.70
C PRO A 128 -18.33 7.19 2.89
N LEU A 129 -18.09 6.01 3.47
CA LEU A 129 -18.89 5.46 4.56
C LEU A 129 -18.10 5.30 5.88
N MET A 130 -16.77 5.38 5.86
CA MET A 130 -15.92 4.97 7.00
C MET A 130 -14.90 6.02 7.46
N ASP A 131 -15.00 7.28 7.04
CA ASP A 131 -13.95 8.31 7.26
C ASP A 131 -13.58 8.57 8.74
N ASN A 132 -14.40 8.12 9.70
CA ASN A 132 -14.17 8.29 11.14
C ASN A 132 -13.83 6.99 11.87
N GLU A 133 -13.63 5.89 11.16
CA GLU A 133 -13.39 4.58 11.77
C GLU A 133 -11.91 4.37 12.13
N VAL A 134 -11.65 3.45 13.06
CA VAL A 134 -10.31 3.28 13.64
C VAL A 134 -9.26 2.80 12.61
N THR A 135 -9.73 2.27 11.50
CA THR A 135 -8.92 1.92 10.34
C THR A 135 -9.77 2.10 9.10
N LEU A 136 -9.14 2.63 8.06
CA LEU A 136 -9.72 2.70 6.73
C LEU A 136 -9.28 1.54 5.85
N ALA A 137 -8.48 0.61 6.38
CA ALA A 137 -8.02 -0.53 5.63
C ALA A 137 -9.14 -1.57 5.47
N VAL A 138 -9.39 -2.00 4.22
CA VAL A 138 -10.47 -2.93 3.89
C VAL A 138 -9.89 -4.19 3.25
N GLY A 139 -10.21 -5.35 3.81
CA GLY A 139 -9.85 -6.65 3.23
C GLY A 139 -11.02 -7.33 2.52
N SER A 140 -12.25 -7.08 2.96
CA SER A 140 -13.46 -7.63 2.34
C SER A 140 -14.70 -6.82 2.64
N VAL A 141 -15.64 -6.77 1.68
CA VAL A 141 -16.98 -6.23 1.87
C VAL A 141 -18.02 -7.25 1.42
N GLN A 142 -19.09 -7.42 2.21
CA GLN A 142 -20.17 -8.37 1.91
C GLN A 142 -21.52 -7.78 2.28
N LEU A 143 -22.47 -7.80 1.33
CA LEU A 143 -23.86 -7.46 1.64
C LEU A 143 -24.53 -8.61 2.40
N ASP A 144 -25.37 -8.27 3.37
CA ASP A 144 -26.21 -9.27 4.02
C ASP A 144 -27.19 -9.85 2.97
N PRO A 145 -27.11 -11.16 2.64
CA PRO A 145 -27.97 -11.78 1.65
C PRO A 145 -29.45 -11.77 2.05
N THR A 146 -29.75 -11.62 3.34
CA THR A 146 -31.12 -11.51 3.87
C THR A 146 -31.61 -10.05 3.93
N ASN A 147 -30.70 -9.08 3.83
CA ASN A 147 -31.01 -7.65 3.91
C ASN A 147 -29.93 -6.77 3.24
N ALA A 148 -30.09 -6.49 1.95
CA ALA A 148 -29.16 -5.64 1.16
C ALA A 148 -29.11 -4.15 1.58
N ASN A 149 -29.78 -3.77 2.68
CA ASN A 149 -29.59 -2.49 3.37
C ASN A 149 -28.52 -2.54 4.47
N THR A 150 -27.82 -3.67 4.59
CA THR A 150 -26.73 -3.90 5.55
C THR A 150 -25.50 -4.47 4.86
N LEU A 151 -24.33 -3.93 5.22
CA LEU A 151 -23.02 -4.34 4.71
C LEU A 151 -22.13 -4.73 5.89
N LEU A 152 -21.42 -5.84 5.78
CA LEU A 152 -20.30 -6.17 6.65
C LEU A 152 -18.98 -5.83 5.96
N VAL A 153 -18.04 -5.32 6.75
CA VAL A 153 -16.69 -4.94 6.31
C VAL A 153 -15.68 -5.67 7.17
N GLY A 154 -14.91 -6.57 6.55
CA GLY A 154 -13.71 -7.12 7.15
C GLY A 154 -12.58 -6.11 7.03
N SER A 155 -12.15 -5.52 8.14
CA SER A 155 -11.07 -4.53 8.11
C SER A 155 -9.68 -5.18 8.00
N GLY A 156 -8.72 -4.38 7.54
CA GLY A 156 -7.34 -4.75 7.27
C GLY A 156 -7.16 -5.38 5.90
N GLU A 157 -6.26 -4.80 5.12
CA GLU A 157 -5.92 -5.22 3.76
C GLU A 157 -5.23 -6.58 3.77
N GLY A 158 -5.72 -7.51 2.95
CA GLY A 158 -5.21 -8.87 2.88
C GLY A 158 -4.53 -9.19 1.55
N ASN A 159 -3.81 -8.21 1.00
CA ASN A 159 -3.08 -8.34 -0.27
C ASN A 159 -1.61 -8.74 -0.03
N PHE A 160 -1.11 -8.67 1.21
CA PHE A 160 0.21 -9.19 1.60
C PHE A 160 1.43 -8.43 1.06
N SER A 161 1.26 -7.19 0.64
CA SER A 161 2.36 -6.24 0.45
C SER A 161 2.89 -5.70 1.80
N SER A 162 4.05 -5.07 1.78
CA SER A 162 4.64 -4.41 2.96
C SER A 162 3.82 -3.24 3.49
N ASP A 163 2.97 -2.64 2.66
CA ASP A 163 2.04 -1.55 2.97
C ASP A 163 0.59 -2.04 3.19
N SER A 164 0.35 -3.37 3.28
CA SER A 164 -0.98 -3.93 3.56
C SER A 164 -1.41 -3.68 5.00
N PHE A 165 -2.11 -2.57 5.22
CA PHE A 165 -2.42 -2.09 6.57
C PHE A 165 -3.38 -2.99 7.34
N ALA A 166 -3.12 -3.14 8.63
CA ALA A 166 -3.93 -3.97 9.50
C ALA A 166 -5.29 -3.36 9.86
N GLY A 167 -6.19 -4.27 10.22
CA GLY A 167 -7.54 -4.00 10.67
C GLY A 167 -7.70 -4.14 12.19
N PHE A 168 -8.94 -3.93 12.63
CA PHE A 168 -9.34 -4.07 14.04
C PHE A 168 -10.50 -5.06 14.24
N GLY A 169 -11.05 -5.63 13.17
CA GLY A 169 -12.18 -6.56 13.24
C GLY A 169 -13.23 -6.33 12.16
N VAL A 170 -14.46 -6.72 12.45
CA VAL A 170 -15.58 -6.63 11.51
C VAL A 170 -16.43 -5.41 11.83
N TYR A 171 -16.66 -4.54 10.85
CA TYR A 171 -17.64 -3.45 10.96
C TYR A 171 -18.96 -3.86 10.32
N LYS A 172 -20.06 -3.27 10.80
CA LYS A 172 -21.39 -3.39 10.23
C LYS A 172 -21.91 -2.00 9.89
N ILE A 173 -22.34 -1.82 8.65
CA ILE A 173 -22.97 -0.59 8.16
C ILE A 173 -24.43 -0.87 7.85
N THR A 174 -25.35 -0.20 8.54
CA THR A 174 -26.80 -0.33 8.31
C THR A 174 -27.39 0.95 7.71
N GLY A 175 -28.58 0.85 7.11
CA GLY A 175 -29.25 2.02 6.55
C GLY A 175 -28.56 2.56 5.30
N LEU A 176 -27.96 1.70 4.49
CA LEU A 176 -27.21 2.05 3.28
C LEU A 176 -28.06 2.85 2.27
N ASN A 177 -29.38 2.69 2.27
CA ASN A 177 -30.31 3.45 1.44
C ASN A 177 -30.70 4.83 2.01
N THR A 178 -30.20 5.18 3.20
CA THR A 178 -30.46 6.47 3.84
C THR A 178 -29.34 7.48 3.57
N ALA A 179 -29.61 8.76 3.87
CA ALA A 179 -28.60 9.81 3.79
C ALA A 179 -27.48 9.64 4.83
N THR A 180 -27.75 8.96 5.94
CA THR A 180 -26.85 8.80 7.09
C THR A 180 -26.77 7.33 7.52
N PRO A 181 -26.05 6.48 6.77
CA PRO A 181 -25.76 5.12 7.21
C PRO A 181 -25.06 5.10 8.56
N VAL A 182 -25.29 4.05 9.35
CA VAL A 182 -24.71 3.90 10.68
C VAL A 182 -23.65 2.81 10.63
N VAL A 183 -22.40 3.19 10.94
CA VAL A 183 -21.31 2.24 11.15
C VAL A 183 -21.27 1.83 12.62
N SER A 184 -21.04 0.54 12.86
CA SER A 184 -20.90 -0.04 14.20
C SER A 184 -19.80 -1.10 14.19
N GLY A 185 -19.09 -1.23 15.32
CA GLY A 185 -17.88 -2.05 15.42
C GLY A 185 -16.67 -1.20 15.85
N PRO A 186 -15.44 -1.71 15.69
CA PRO A 186 -15.10 -3.03 15.18
C PRO A 186 -15.49 -4.16 16.14
N PHE A 187 -16.23 -5.15 15.65
CA PHE A 187 -16.58 -6.35 16.40
C PHE A 187 -15.47 -7.40 16.33
N GLY A 188 -15.31 -8.17 17.40
CA GLY A 188 -14.29 -9.23 17.47
C GLY A 188 -12.87 -8.72 17.63
N SER A 189 -12.66 -7.49 18.10
CA SER A 189 -11.33 -6.89 18.28
C SER A 189 -10.34 -7.79 19.02
N GLY A 190 -10.79 -8.53 20.05
CA GLY A 190 -9.92 -9.49 20.76
C GLY A 190 -9.38 -10.65 19.91
N GLN A 191 -9.97 -10.93 18.75
CA GLN A 191 -9.54 -11.97 17.80
C GLN A 191 -8.86 -11.40 16.55
N PHE A 192 -9.10 -10.13 16.22
CA PHE A 192 -8.77 -9.58 14.90
C PHE A 192 -7.96 -8.27 14.94
N ILE A 193 -7.69 -7.73 16.13
CA ILE A 193 -6.84 -6.54 16.23
C ILE A 193 -5.48 -6.82 15.57
N HIS A 194 -5.03 -5.87 14.74
CA HIS A 194 -3.79 -5.97 13.99
C HIS A 194 -3.76 -7.10 12.94
N ARG A 195 -4.93 -7.58 12.51
CA ARG A 195 -5.08 -8.59 11.45
C ARG A 195 -5.81 -8.03 10.24
N SER A 196 -5.61 -8.68 9.11
CA SER A 196 -6.41 -8.46 7.90
C SER A 196 -7.57 -9.45 7.85
N ILE A 197 -8.68 -9.06 7.21
CA ILE A 197 -9.82 -9.95 6.98
C ILE A 197 -10.09 -10.04 5.46
N PRO A 198 -9.30 -10.84 4.72
CA PRO A 198 -9.53 -11.07 3.29
C PRO A 198 -10.68 -12.05 2.99
N GLY A 199 -11.14 -12.81 3.99
CA GLY A 199 -12.24 -13.77 3.85
C GLY A 199 -13.39 -13.43 4.77
N LEU A 200 -14.57 -13.19 4.22
CA LEU A 200 -15.79 -12.89 4.97
C LEU A 200 -16.98 -13.50 4.23
N ALA A 201 -17.82 -14.25 4.94
CA ALA A 201 -19.03 -14.82 4.38
C ALA A 201 -20.18 -14.79 5.38
N ILE A 202 -21.37 -14.44 4.90
CA ILE A 202 -22.62 -14.45 5.66
C ILE A 202 -23.44 -15.62 5.13
N ASP A 203 -23.94 -16.46 6.02
CA ASP A 203 -24.83 -17.57 5.66
C ASP A 203 -26.07 -17.05 4.92
N PRO A 204 -26.37 -17.57 3.72
CA PRO A 204 -27.46 -17.08 2.88
C PRO A 204 -28.85 -17.19 3.51
N ASN A 205 -29.04 -18.07 4.51
CA ASN A 205 -30.34 -18.27 5.16
C ASN A 205 -30.34 -17.89 6.65
N ASN A 206 -29.21 -17.46 7.22
CA ASN A 206 -29.13 -17.05 8.62
C ASN A 206 -28.01 -16.03 8.83
N HIS A 207 -28.33 -14.74 8.77
CA HIS A 207 -27.32 -13.70 8.90
C HIS A 207 -26.54 -13.69 10.22
N ASN A 208 -26.99 -14.36 11.29
CA ASN A 208 -26.22 -14.49 12.52
C ASN A 208 -25.00 -15.41 12.37
N ASN A 209 -25.04 -16.29 11.38
CA ASN A 209 -23.97 -17.21 11.07
C ASN A 209 -22.97 -16.55 10.10
N VAL A 210 -21.90 -16.00 10.66
CA VAL A 210 -20.86 -15.27 9.91
C VAL A 210 -19.52 -15.96 10.09
N TYR A 211 -18.87 -16.28 8.97
CA TYR A 211 -17.51 -16.82 8.95
C TYR A 211 -16.50 -15.73 8.57
N VAL A 212 -15.38 -15.72 9.29
CA VAL A 212 -14.31 -14.74 9.15
C VAL A 212 -12.97 -15.47 8.99
N GLY A 213 -12.34 -15.29 7.84
CA GLY A 213 -10.98 -15.71 7.57
C GLY A 213 -10.01 -14.56 7.86
N SER A 214 -9.09 -14.78 8.79
CA SER A 214 -8.07 -13.78 9.14
C SER A 214 -6.71 -14.11 8.52
N ALA A 215 -5.93 -13.06 8.27
CA ALA A 215 -4.56 -13.15 7.79
C ALA A 215 -3.68 -12.02 8.35
N THR A 216 -2.47 -11.86 7.82
CA THR A 216 -1.48 -10.87 8.28
C THR A 216 -1.86 -9.44 7.89
N GLY A 217 -1.77 -8.51 8.83
CA GLY A 217 -1.78 -7.07 8.56
C GLY A 217 -0.48 -6.41 9.04
N GLN A 218 -0.12 -5.28 8.45
CA GLN A 218 1.09 -4.47 8.72
C GLN A 218 0.73 -3.05 9.21
N GLN A 219 1.73 -2.22 9.53
CA GLN A 219 1.56 -0.82 9.94
C GLN A 219 2.71 0.07 9.48
N GLY A 220 2.43 1.36 9.29
CA GLY A 220 3.40 2.39 8.89
C GLY A 220 4.01 2.21 7.49
N ILE A 221 5.01 3.03 7.17
CA ILE A 221 5.73 3.05 5.87
C ILE A 221 6.85 1.98 5.78
N GLY A 222 6.65 0.82 6.41
CA GLY A 222 7.61 -0.28 6.33
C GLY A 222 7.00 -1.56 6.86
N PRO A 223 7.44 -2.75 6.41
CA PRO A 223 6.86 -4.02 6.84
C PRO A 223 7.17 -4.22 8.33
N GLN A 224 6.24 -3.82 9.20
CA GLN A 224 6.34 -3.96 10.64
C GLN A 224 5.18 -4.80 11.15
N ALA A 225 5.49 -6.06 11.45
CA ALA A 225 4.57 -6.95 12.14
C ALA A 225 4.26 -6.39 13.55
N PHE A 226 3.01 -6.57 13.96
CA PHE A 226 2.59 -6.22 15.31
C PHE A 226 3.12 -7.25 16.31
N THR A 227 3.63 -6.78 17.44
CA THR A 227 4.01 -7.67 18.53
C THR A 227 2.77 -8.03 19.35
N GLY A 228 2.46 -9.34 19.45
CA GLY A 228 1.38 -9.83 20.31
C GLY A 228 -0.03 -9.73 19.68
N ALA A 229 -0.13 -9.85 18.37
CA ALA A 229 -1.42 -9.91 17.70
C ALA A 229 -2.06 -11.31 17.84
N PRO A 230 -3.41 -11.43 17.90
CA PRO A 230 -4.08 -12.71 18.07
C PRO A 230 -3.77 -13.71 16.94
N PRO A 231 -3.80 -15.04 17.18
CA PRO A 231 -3.44 -16.02 16.16
C PRO A 231 -4.47 -16.11 15.03
N ARG A 232 -4.01 -16.15 13.78
CA ARG A 232 -4.85 -16.17 12.57
C ARG A 232 -5.56 -17.51 12.39
N GLY A 233 -6.65 -17.52 11.62
CA GLY A 233 -7.37 -18.72 11.23
C GLY A 233 -8.79 -18.43 10.75
N LEU A 234 -9.61 -19.49 10.76
CA LEU A 234 -11.05 -19.41 10.49
C LEU A 234 -11.82 -19.21 11.80
N PHE A 235 -12.67 -18.20 11.83
CA PHE A 235 -13.53 -17.87 12.96
C PHE A 235 -14.99 -17.89 12.53
N ARG A 236 -15.88 -18.12 13.50
CA ARG A 236 -17.32 -18.11 13.28
C ARG A 236 -18.04 -17.37 14.41
N SER A 237 -18.98 -16.51 14.03
CA SER A 237 -20.03 -16.02 14.91
C SER A 237 -21.33 -16.73 14.58
N THR A 238 -22.10 -17.11 15.61
CA THR A 238 -23.46 -17.66 15.48
C THR A 238 -24.52 -16.69 15.98
N ASP A 239 -24.11 -15.50 16.40
CA ASP A 239 -24.92 -14.47 17.04
C ASP A 239 -24.58 -13.07 16.49
N PHE A 240 -24.08 -12.97 15.25
CA PHE A 240 -23.51 -11.71 14.75
C PHE A 240 -24.49 -10.51 14.85
N PHE A 241 -25.77 -10.74 14.53
CA PHE A 241 -26.81 -9.70 14.57
C PHE A 241 -27.68 -9.76 15.83
N SER A 242 -27.82 -10.93 16.45
CA SER A 242 -28.68 -11.18 17.62
C SER A 242 -27.94 -11.15 18.97
N GLY A 243 -26.61 -11.07 18.96
CA GLY A 243 -25.78 -10.98 20.16
C GLY A 243 -26.15 -9.76 21.00
N SER A 244 -25.73 -9.76 22.27
CA SER A 244 -25.96 -8.64 23.18
C SER A 244 -25.59 -7.31 22.48
N PRO A 245 -26.40 -6.24 22.61
CA PRO A 245 -26.21 -5.01 21.83
C PRO A 245 -24.75 -4.53 21.86
N GLY A 246 -24.04 -4.72 20.74
CA GLY A 246 -22.70 -4.20 20.53
C GLY A 246 -21.52 -5.17 20.61
N SER A 247 -21.68 -6.49 20.85
CA SER A 247 -20.51 -7.39 20.85
C SER A 247 -20.84 -8.85 20.50
N PRO A 248 -20.93 -9.21 19.20
CA PRO A 248 -21.07 -10.61 18.79
C PRO A 248 -19.83 -11.42 19.15
N THR A 249 -20.02 -12.72 19.35
CA THR A 249 -18.94 -13.64 19.72
C THR A 249 -18.29 -14.28 18.50
N PHE A 250 -16.98 -14.52 18.57
CA PHE A 250 -16.23 -15.20 17.52
C PHE A 250 -15.46 -16.38 18.11
N THR A 251 -15.70 -17.56 17.57
CA THR A 251 -14.99 -18.79 17.95
C THR A 251 -14.06 -19.22 16.83
N LYS A 252 -12.78 -19.43 17.14
CA LYS A 252 -11.81 -20.00 16.20
C LYS A 252 -12.10 -21.49 15.99
N LEU A 253 -12.11 -21.94 14.74
CA LEU A 253 -12.46 -23.30 14.36
C LEU A 253 -11.24 -24.13 13.98
N ALA A 254 -11.31 -25.43 14.24
CA ALA A 254 -10.40 -26.40 13.64
C ALA A 254 -10.80 -26.65 12.17
N VAL A 255 -9.82 -26.86 11.30
CA VAL A 255 -10.02 -27.08 9.86
C VAL A 255 -9.31 -28.37 9.47
N ALA A 256 -10.08 -29.45 9.31
CA ALA A 256 -9.57 -30.79 9.01
C ALA A 256 -8.47 -31.19 10.02
N ASN A 257 -7.23 -31.33 9.55
CA ASN A 257 -6.08 -31.69 10.39
C ASN A 257 -5.37 -30.48 11.02
N ILE A 258 -5.93 -29.27 10.89
CA ILE A 258 -5.40 -28.03 11.47
C ILE A 258 -6.18 -27.73 12.77
N PRO A 259 -5.56 -27.89 13.96
CA PRO A 259 -6.24 -27.60 15.23
C PRO A 259 -6.58 -26.10 15.37
N ALA A 260 -7.63 -25.79 16.13
CA ALA A 260 -8.03 -24.40 16.40
C ALA A 260 -6.94 -23.58 17.13
N THR A 261 -6.00 -24.24 17.81
CA THR A 261 -4.84 -23.60 18.47
C THR A 261 -3.76 -23.16 17.47
N PHE A 262 -3.82 -23.64 16.23
CA PHE A 262 -2.79 -23.39 15.22
C PHE A 262 -2.97 -22.01 14.58
N ASP A 263 -1.87 -21.37 14.21
CA ASP A 263 -1.86 -20.07 13.52
C ASP A 263 -1.72 -20.28 12.01
N PHE A 264 -2.76 -19.94 11.24
CA PHE A 264 -2.80 -20.16 9.79
C PHE A 264 -3.64 -19.08 9.10
N ARG A 265 -3.38 -18.83 7.81
CA ARG A 265 -4.05 -17.77 7.05
C ARG A 265 -5.22 -18.32 6.25
N VAL A 266 -6.38 -17.66 6.33
CA VAL A 266 -7.56 -17.96 5.50
C VAL A 266 -7.80 -16.78 4.58
N THR A 267 -7.72 -17.00 3.27
CA THR A 267 -7.70 -15.96 2.23
C THR A 267 -9.01 -15.80 1.47
N SER A 268 -9.90 -16.78 1.60
CA SER A 268 -11.23 -16.80 0.98
C SER A 268 -12.18 -17.67 1.78
N VAL A 269 -13.45 -17.27 1.85
CA VAL A 269 -14.55 -17.98 2.51
C VAL A 269 -15.80 -17.77 1.65
N VAL A 270 -16.41 -18.84 1.12
CA VAL A 270 -17.50 -18.74 0.15
C VAL A 270 -18.55 -19.84 0.38
N TYR A 271 -19.82 -19.44 0.51
CA TYR A 271 -20.96 -20.37 0.60
C TYR A 271 -21.41 -20.87 -0.77
N GLU A 272 -21.86 -22.12 -0.83
CA GLU A 272 -22.70 -22.58 -1.95
C GLU A 272 -24.00 -21.76 -1.98
N PRO A 273 -24.39 -21.17 -3.12
CA PRO A 273 -25.61 -20.39 -3.22
C PRO A 273 -26.84 -21.15 -2.72
N GLY A 274 -27.55 -20.53 -1.76
CA GLY A 274 -28.76 -21.08 -1.13
C GLY A 274 -28.51 -22.14 -0.05
N SER A 275 -27.27 -22.51 0.26
CA SER A 275 -26.96 -23.50 1.31
C SER A 275 -26.41 -22.83 2.57
N SER A 276 -26.92 -23.22 3.73
CA SER A 276 -26.34 -22.85 5.04
C SER A 276 -25.23 -23.79 5.50
N ASP A 277 -25.06 -24.93 4.82
CA ASP A 277 -24.20 -26.02 5.27
C ASP A 277 -22.97 -26.24 4.40
N ARG A 278 -22.98 -25.74 3.17
CA ARG A 278 -21.90 -25.97 2.22
C ARG A 278 -21.05 -24.73 2.06
N LEU A 279 -19.83 -24.82 2.54
CA LEU A 279 -18.88 -23.71 2.61
C LEU A 279 -17.50 -24.18 2.15
N PHE A 280 -16.87 -23.39 1.29
CA PHE A 280 -15.47 -23.54 0.87
C PHE A 280 -14.62 -22.47 1.54
N ILE A 281 -13.38 -22.82 1.88
CA ILE A 281 -12.38 -21.88 2.36
C ILE A 281 -11.05 -22.09 1.64
N GLY A 282 -10.34 -20.98 1.39
CA GLY A 282 -8.98 -20.96 0.88
C GLY A 282 -7.99 -20.75 2.01
N VAL A 283 -6.99 -21.64 2.14
CA VAL A 283 -5.93 -21.57 3.14
C VAL A 283 -4.60 -21.32 2.45
N ALA A 284 -3.89 -20.29 2.92
CA ALA A 284 -2.57 -19.94 2.41
C ALA A 284 -1.49 -20.38 3.40
N ASP A 285 -0.46 -21.06 2.90
CA ASP A 285 0.59 -21.69 3.71
C ASP A 285 1.93 -21.00 3.53
N ALA A 286 2.11 -19.91 4.28
CA ALA A 286 3.36 -19.15 4.25
C ALA A 286 4.53 -19.88 4.94
N ALA A 287 4.21 -20.75 5.91
CA ALA A 287 5.21 -21.46 6.72
C ALA A 287 5.67 -22.79 6.09
N GLY A 288 5.17 -23.13 4.90
CA GLY A 288 5.54 -24.35 4.18
C GLY A 288 5.15 -25.63 4.92
N LEU A 289 4.06 -25.61 5.70
CA LEU A 289 3.62 -26.72 6.54
C LEU A 289 2.87 -27.82 5.77
N GLY A 290 2.59 -27.61 4.49
CA GLY A 290 1.80 -28.48 3.64
C GLY A 290 0.29 -28.35 3.87
N ILE A 291 -0.16 -27.23 4.45
CA ILE A 291 -1.58 -26.95 4.78
C ILE A 291 -2.29 -26.09 3.73
N GLY A 292 -1.58 -25.66 2.69
CA GLY A 292 -2.12 -24.79 1.64
C GLY A 292 -3.16 -25.50 0.76
N GLY A 293 -4.21 -24.77 0.40
CA GLY A 293 -5.21 -25.23 -0.57
C GLY A 293 -6.65 -24.94 -0.18
N ILE A 294 -7.57 -25.77 -0.68
CA ILE A 294 -9.02 -25.57 -0.53
C ILE A 294 -9.57 -26.60 0.43
N TYR A 295 -10.35 -26.14 1.39
CA TYR A 295 -11.08 -26.97 2.32
C TYR A 295 -12.58 -26.75 2.16
N PHE A 296 -13.36 -27.78 2.47
CA PHE A 296 -14.80 -27.78 2.28
C PHE A 296 -15.51 -28.48 3.43
N THR A 297 -16.69 -27.99 3.77
CA THR A 297 -17.59 -28.57 4.78
C THR A 297 -19.00 -28.76 4.21
N GLU A 298 -19.70 -29.79 4.68
CA GLU A 298 -21.11 -30.07 4.36
C GLU A 298 -22.05 -29.85 5.56
N ASN A 299 -21.53 -29.26 6.63
CA ASN A 299 -22.26 -29.02 7.88
C ASN A 299 -21.85 -27.68 8.52
N ALA A 300 -21.67 -26.63 7.72
CA ALA A 300 -21.29 -25.29 8.19
C ALA A 300 -22.27 -24.71 9.22
N SER A 301 -23.56 -25.08 9.21
CA SER A 301 -24.49 -24.59 10.22
C SER A 301 -24.36 -25.31 11.57
N ALA A 302 -23.80 -26.53 11.59
CA ALA A 302 -23.69 -27.36 12.80
C ALA A 302 -22.79 -26.71 13.86
N PRO A 303 -23.01 -26.95 15.18
CA PRO A 303 -22.20 -26.34 16.24
C PRO A 303 -20.68 -26.58 16.11
N SER A 304 -20.30 -27.75 15.59
CA SER A 304 -18.92 -28.13 15.31
C SER A 304 -18.80 -28.59 13.85
N PRO A 305 -18.60 -27.65 12.90
CA PRO A 305 -18.41 -27.97 11.49
C PRO A 305 -17.16 -28.82 11.27
N THR A 306 -17.22 -29.75 10.32
CA THR A 306 -16.08 -30.59 9.95
C THR A 306 -15.64 -30.26 8.53
N PHE A 307 -14.33 -30.11 8.34
CA PHE A 307 -13.72 -29.76 7.06
C PHE A 307 -12.91 -30.92 6.50
N LYS A 308 -12.89 -31.04 5.17
CA LYS A 308 -11.99 -31.91 4.41
C LYS A 308 -11.19 -31.08 3.40
N GLN A 309 -9.91 -31.40 3.24
CA GLN A 309 -9.08 -30.80 2.19
C GLN A 309 -9.48 -31.41 0.84
N VAL A 310 -9.89 -30.57 -0.11
CA VAL A 310 -10.37 -30.97 -1.44
C VAL A 310 -9.41 -30.56 -2.57
N LEU A 311 -8.51 -29.63 -2.29
CA LEU A 311 -7.35 -29.32 -3.13
C LEU A 311 -6.16 -29.04 -2.22
N LYS A 312 -5.00 -29.58 -2.57
CA LYS A 312 -3.72 -29.25 -1.95
C LYS A 312 -2.88 -28.48 -2.95
N THR A 313 -2.39 -27.30 -2.57
CA THR A 313 -1.48 -26.52 -3.42
C THR A 313 -0.08 -27.14 -3.44
N ALA A 314 0.64 -26.99 -4.55
CA ALA A 314 2.03 -27.42 -4.64
C ALA A 314 2.88 -26.59 -3.67
N LYS A 315 3.58 -27.26 -2.76
CA LYS A 315 4.49 -26.62 -1.81
C LYS A 315 5.72 -26.11 -2.57
N LYS A 316 5.86 -24.79 -2.68
CA LYS A 316 7.15 -24.15 -2.97
C LYS A 316 7.26 -22.76 -2.31
N ASP A 317 6.20 -21.95 -2.34
CA ASP A 317 6.14 -20.60 -1.75
C ASP A 317 4.73 -20.26 -1.23
N PHE A 318 4.55 -19.11 -0.55
CA PHE A 318 3.24 -18.63 -0.06
C PHE A 318 2.24 -18.46 -1.21
N ALA A 319 1.17 -19.26 -1.20
CA ALA A 319 0.16 -19.26 -2.25
C ALA A 319 -1.24 -18.92 -1.68
N PRO A 320 -1.70 -17.65 -1.78
CA PRO A 320 -3.09 -17.30 -1.46
C PRO A 320 -4.08 -17.98 -2.41
N VAL A 321 -5.32 -18.16 -1.95
CA VAL A 321 -6.37 -18.89 -2.67
C VAL A 321 -7.65 -18.05 -2.72
N LYS A 322 -8.14 -17.75 -3.92
CA LYS A 322 -9.45 -17.13 -4.14
C LYS A 322 -10.41 -18.10 -4.82
N LEU A 323 -11.70 -17.94 -4.53
CA LEU A 323 -12.76 -18.88 -4.88
C LEU A 323 -13.96 -18.12 -5.39
N ALA A 324 -14.61 -18.65 -6.42
CA ALA A 324 -15.94 -18.24 -6.83
C ALA A 324 -16.79 -19.46 -7.17
N ILE A 325 -18.10 -19.33 -7.00
CA ILE A 325 -19.05 -20.43 -7.08
C ILE A 325 -20.30 -19.99 -7.84
N ASN A 326 -20.79 -20.87 -8.71
CA ASN A 326 -22.12 -20.74 -9.26
C ASN A 326 -22.94 -22.02 -9.04
N LYS A 327 -24.25 -21.89 -9.10
CA LYS A 327 -25.19 -23.01 -8.98
C LYS A 327 -26.35 -22.82 -9.94
N ILE A 328 -26.53 -23.78 -10.85
CA ILE A 328 -27.60 -23.80 -11.86
C ILE A 328 -28.39 -25.10 -11.69
N GLY A 329 -29.64 -24.98 -11.24
CA GLY A 329 -30.41 -26.14 -10.80
C GLY A 329 -29.66 -26.85 -9.67
N THR A 330 -29.37 -28.15 -9.84
CA THR A 330 -28.55 -28.90 -8.87
C THR A 330 -27.05 -28.87 -9.19
N THR A 331 -26.62 -28.40 -10.37
CA THR A 331 -25.20 -28.40 -10.74
C THR A 331 -24.48 -27.22 -10.10
N VAL A 332 -23.41 -27.50 -9.36
CA VAL A 332 -22.54 -26.50 -8.75
C VAL A 332 -21.20 -26.51 -9.47
N THR A 333 -20.72 -25.33 -9.87
CA THR A 333 -19.34 -25.15 -10.35
C THR A 333 -18.58 -24.27 -9.38
N VAL A 334 -17.42 -24.75 -8.96
CA VAL A 334 -16.47 -23.98 -8.16
C VAL A 334 -15.24 -23.71 -9.01
N VAL A 335 -14.84 -22.45 -9.10
CA VAL A 335 -13.57 -22.04 -9.71
C VAL A 335 -12.67 -21.49 -8.63
N ALA A 336 -11.37 -21.75 -8.75
CA ALA A 336 -10.38 -21.29 -7.81
C ALA A 336 -9.15 -20.79 -8.55
N VAL A 337 -8.49 -19.79 -7.99
CA VAL A 337 -7.16 -19.36 -8.41
C VAL A 337 -6.22 -19.39 -7.22
N THR A 338 -4.96 -19.72 -7.46
CA THR A 338 -3.91 -19.82 -6.44
C THR A 338 -2.64 -19.12 -6.89
N GLY A 339 -1.92 -18.52 -5.94
CA GLY A 339 -0.58 -17.95 -6.16
C GLY A 339 0.53 -18.99 -6.33
N GLU A 340 0.21 -20.18 -6.83
CA GLU A 340 1.23 -21.22 -6.99
C GLU A 340 2.14 -20.94 -8.18
N THR A 341 3.44 -21.09 -7.96
CA THR A 341 4.45 -21.06 -9.02
C THR A 341 4.60 -22.43 -9.69
N ALA A 342 4.90 -22.44 -11.00
CA ALA A 342 5.34 -23.67 -11.65
C ALA A 342 6.70 -24.14 -11.08
N PRO A 343 7.06 -25.44 -11.18
CA PRO A 343 8.31 -25.97 -10.61
C PRO A 343 9.60 -25.26 -11.07
N ASN A 344 9.56 -24.58 -12.22
CA ASN A 344 10.66 -23.82 -12.82
C ASN A 344 10.68 -22.32 -12.47
N ASN A 345 9.88 -21.87 -11.50
CA ASN A 345 9.77 -20.46 -11.08
C ASN A 345 9.27 -19.48 -12.17
N GLN A 346 8.58 -19.98 -13.21
CA GLN A 346 7.95 -19.14 -14.23
C GLN A 346 6.43 -19.33 -14.23
N GLY A 347 5.67 -18.31 -14.64
CA GLY A 347 4.21 -18.39 -14.81
C GLY A 347 3.45 -18.65 -13.51
N GLU A 348 3.67 -17.80 -12.50
CA GLU A 348 2.89 -17.83 -11.25
C GLU A 348 1.40 -17.59 -11.51
N GLY A 349 0.55 -18.25 -10.72
CA GLY A 349 -0.89 -18.20 -10.86
C GLY A 349 -1.41 -19.48 -11.51
N LYS A 350 -2.18 -20.27 -10.77
CA LYS A 350 -2.88 -21.45 -11.29
C LYS A 350 -4.38 -21.29 -11.13
N ALA A 351 -5.13 -21.82 -12.09
CA ALA A 351 -6.57 -21.87 -12.04
C ALA A 351 -7.07 -23.32 -11.97
N TYR A 352 -8.16 -23.54 -11.23
CA TYR A 352 -8.79 -24.83 -11.04
C TYR A 352 -10.31 -24.74 -11.14
N LYS A 353 -10.96 -25.86 -11.47
CA LYS A 353 -12.41 -26.01 -11.53
C LYS A 353 -12.86 -27.35 -10.97
N ALA A 354 -13.92 -27.33 -10.16
CA ALA A 354 -14.65 -28.52 -9.70
C ALA A 354 -16.13 -28.38 -10.09
N VAL A 355 -16.77 -29.50 -10.44
CA VAL A 355 -18.21 -29.57 -10.74
C VAL A 355 -18.81 -30.73 -9.96
N TYR A 356 -19.93 -30.50 -9.28
CA TYR A 356 -20.65 -31.55 -8.57
C TYR A 356 -22.16 -31.31 -8.57
N ASP A 357 -22.91 -32.37 -8.25
CA ASP A 357 -24.36 -32.35 -8.12
C ASP A 357 -24.75 -32.13 -6.65
N SER A 358 -25.37 -30.98 -6.38
CA SER A 358 -25.76 -30.56 -5.03
C SER A 358 -26.81 -31.46 -4.39
N SER A 359 -27.46 -32.38 -5.11
CA SER A 359 -28.35 -33.37 -4.49
C SER A 359 -27.63 -34.59 -3.92
N LYS A 360 -26.29 -34.66 -4.02
CA LYS A 360 -25.47 -35.79 -3.60
C LYS A 360 -24.44 -35.36 -2.55
N PRO A 361 -23.86 -36.31 -1.78
CA PRO A 361 -22.67 -36.05 -0.99
C PRO A 361 -21.55 -35.51 -1.88
N VAL A 362 -20.93 -34.40 -1.47
CA VAL A 362 -20.01 -33.64 -2.29
C VAL A 362 -18.60 -34.22 -2.17
N ASN A 363 -18.03 -34.67 -3.27
CA ASN A 363 -16.61 -34.93 -3.40
C ASN A 363 -16.05 -34.01 -4.50
N ALA A 364 -15.85 -32.73 -4.15
CA ALA A 364 -15.40 -31.71 -5.10
C ALA A 364 -13.95 -31.99 -5.52
N THR A 365 -13.76 -32.74 -6.60
CA THR A 365 -12.45 -32.96 -7.20
C THR A 365 -12.13 -31.80 -8.13
N PHE A 366 -11.06 -31.06 -7.82
CA PHE A 366 -10.57 -29.98 -8.65
C PHE A 366 -9.71 -30.50 -9.81
N SER A 367 -9.96 -29.96 -10.99
CA SER A 367 -9.18 -30.15 -12.21
C SER A 367 -8.52 -28.83 -12.60
N GLY A 368 -7.31 -28.88 -13.16
CA GLY A 368 -6.59 -27.68 -13.58
C GLY A 368 -7.19 -27.03 -14.84
N LEU A 369 -7.13 -25.71 -14.91
CA LEU A 369 -7.46 -24.90 -16.09
C LEU A 369 -6.18 -24.30 -16.68
N PRO A 370 -5.37 -25.10 -17.38
CA PRO A 370 -4.01 -24.69 -17.79
C PRO A 370 -3.97 -23.46 -18.70
N ALA A 371 -5.06 -23.18 -19.42
CA ALA A 371 -5.16 -22.01 -20.30
C ALA A 371 -5.16 -20.66 -19.56
N ALA A 372 -5.38 -20.64 -18.24
CA ALA A 372 -5.27 -19.44 -17.39
C ALA A 372 -3.98 -19.39 -16.56
N ASN A 373 -3.12 -20.41 -16.62
CA ASN A 373 -1.90 -20.41 -15.81
C ASN A 373 -0.95 -19.26 -16.23
N GLY A 374 -0.22 -18.72 -15.27
CA GLY A 374 0.70 -17.61 -15.49
C GLY A 374 0.05 -16.22 -15.46
N PHE A 375 -1.24 -16.13 -15.10
CA PHE A 375 -1.97 -14.86 -15.06
C PHE A 375 -1.41 -13.87 -14.02
N ALA A 376 -0.66 -14.34 -13.01
CA ALA A 376 -0.15 -13.52 -11.92
C ALA A 376 1.35 -13.19 -12.04
N ASP A 377 2.07 -13.77 -13.00
CA ASP A 377 3.39 -13.36 -13.49
C ASP A 377 4.41 -12.87 -12.43
N GLY A 378 4.61 -13.66 -11.37
CA GLY A 378 5.57 -13.36 -10.28
C GLY A 378 5.00 -12.55 -9.10
N GLN A 379 3.70 -12.23 -9.14
CA GLN A 379 2.96 -11.49 -8.12
C GLN A 379 1.73 -12.25 -7.59
N GLY A 380 1.70 -13.58 -7.73
CA GLY A 380 0.61 -14.42 -7.25
C GLY A 380 0.50 -14.49 -5.72
N PHE A 381 1.46 -13.98 -4.97
CA PHE A 381 1.31 -13.71 -3.55
C PHE A 381 0.45 -12.47 -3.24
N TYR A 382 0.33 -11.55 -4.21
CA TYR A 382 -0.13 -10.17 -4.03
C TYR A 382 -1.45 -9.87 -4.74
N ASN A 383 -1.53 -10.14 -6.05
CA ASN A 383 -2.68 -9.77 -6.89
C ASN A 383 -3.30 -10.98 -7.59
N LEU A 384 -4.45 -11.45 -7.08
CA LEU A 384 -5.29 -12.40 -7.79
C LEU A 384 -6.73 -12.39 -7.30
N ASP A 385 -7.64 -12.63 -8.22
CA ASP A 385 -9.03 -12.97 -7.91
C ASP A 385 -9.70 -13.75 -9.04
N VAL A 386 -10.84 -14.36 -8.74
CA VAL A 386 -11.64 -15.11 -9.72
C VAL A 386 -13.12 -14.86 -9.52
N ALA A 387 -13.86 -14.77 -10.63
CA ALA A 387 -15.31 -14.75 -10.63
C ALA A 387 -15.89 -15.72 -11.65
N ILE A 388 -17.13 -16.13 -11.43
CA ILE A 388 -17.91 -16.94 -12.37
C ILE A 388 -19.30 -16.34 -12.51
N ASP A 389 -19.83 -16.37 -13.72
CA ASP A 389 -21.17 -15.88 -14.01
C ASP A 389 -22.23 -16.72 -13.27
N PRO A 390 -23.13 -16.08 -12.52
CA PRO A 390 -24.13 -16.81 -11.74
C PRO A 390 -25.16 -17.55 -12.61
N THR A 391 -25.28 -17.18 -13.89
CA THR A 391 -26.27 -17.74 -14.83
C THR A 391 -25.70 -18.78 -15.79
N THR A 392 -24.37 -18.88 -15.91
CA THR A 392 -23.72 -19.86 -16.78
C THR A 392 -22.35 -20.28 -16.25
N ALA A 393 -22.03 -21.57 -16.33
CA ALA A 393 -20.72 -22.09 -15.93
C ALA A 393 -19.61 -21.90 -17.00
N ASN A 394 -19.96 -21.27 -18.13
CA ASN A 394 -19.06 -21.03 -19.25
C ASN A 394 -18.22 -19.76 -19.10
N ASN A 395 -18.81 -18.74 -18.46
CA ASN A 395 -18.18 -17.44 -18.28
C ASN A 395 -17.38 -17.43 -16.97
N ILE A 396 -16.06 -17.43 -17.08
CA ILE A 396 -15.12 -17.41 -15.95
C ILE A 396 -14.19 -16.22 -16.15
N TYR A 397 -13.89 -15.49 -15.07
CA TYR A 397 -13.03 -14.32 -15.08
C TYR A 397 -11.89 -14.54 -14.09
N VAL A 398 -10.66 -14.27 -14.52
CA VAL A 398 -9.45 -14.38 -13.72
C VAL A 398 -8.69 -13.07 -13.84
N VAL A 399 -8.23 -12.53 -12.73
CA VAL A 399 -7.46 -11.28 -12.69
C VAL A 399 -6.18 -11.47 -11.88
N GLY A 400 -5.14 -10.73 -12.26
CA GLY A 400 -3.82 -10.68 -11.60
C GLY A 400 -3.00 -9.51 -12.14
N THR A 401 -1.74 -9.74 -12.50
CA THR A 401 -0.85 -8.68 -13.04
C THR A 401 -0.81 -8.65 -14.57
N LEU A 402 -0.02 -7.73 -15.18
CA LEU A 402 0.26 -7.52 -16.61
C LEU A 402 -0.37 -8.51 -17.63
N ASN A 403 0.10 -9.76 -17.65
CA ASN A 403 -0.31 -10.79 -18.62
C ASN A 403 -1.70 -11.39 -18.34
N GLY A 404 -2.23 -11.18 -17.14
CA GLY A 404 -3.55 -11.58 -16.66
C GLY A 404 -4.32 -10.48 -15.94
N THR A 405 -4.09 -9.19 -16.24
CA THR A 405 -4.82 -8.06 -15.62
C THR A 405 -6.31 -8.32 -15.63
N PHE A 406 -6.84 -8.74 -16.79
CA PHE A 406 -8.15 -9.36 -16.86
C PHE A 406 -8.22 -10.40 -17.97
N LEU A 407 -8.54 -11.63 -17.60
CA LEU A 407 -8.79 -12.74 -18.51
C LEU A 407 -10.24 -13.19 -18.38
N PHE A 408 -10.89 -13.46 -19.52
CA PHE A 408 -12.21 -14.08 -19.52
C PHE A 408 -12.24 -15.34 -20.38
N SER A 409 -13.04 -16.31 -19.97
CA SER A 409 -13.39 -17.50 -20.72
C SER A 409 -14.87 -17.46 -21.11
N ARG A 410 -15.21 -18.08 -22.25
CA ARG A 410 -16.59 -18.28 -22.73
C ARG A 410 -16.95 -19.75 -22.93
N ASP A 411 -16.03 -20.66 -22.62
CA ASP A 411 -16.14 -22.10 -22.90
C ASP A 411 -15.89 -22.95 -21.65
N GLY A 412 -16.05 -22.34 -20.47
CA GLY A 412 -15.94 -23.00 -19.18
C GLY A 412 -14.51 -23.25 -18.73
N GLY A 413 -13.57 -22.45 -19.23
CA GLY A 413 -12.16 -22.43 -18.84
C GLY A 413 -11.23 -23.19 -19.80
N LYS A 414 -11.68 -23.57 -21.00
CA LYS A 414 -10.82 -24.23 -22.00
C LYS A 414 -9.92 -23.22 -22.69
N THR A 415 -10.42 -22.02 -22.95
CA THR A 415 -9.65 -20.89 -23.47
C THR A 415 -9.90 -19.65 -22.61
N PHE A 416 -8.89 -18.77 -22.55
CA PHE A 416 -8.96 -17.47 -21.91
C PHE A 416 -8.48 -16.40 -22.88
N THR A 417 -9.20 -15.28 -22.92
CA THR A 417 -8.89 -14.11 -23.75
C THR A 417 -8.63 -12.92 -22.85
N PRO A 418 -7.53 -12.16 -23.07
CA PRO A 418 -7.25 -10.95 -22.30
C PRO A 418 -8.18 -9.79 -22.70
N SER A 419 -8.50 -8.94 -21.72
CA SER A 419 -9.28 -7.71 -21.92
C SER A 419 -8.72 -6.60 -21.03
N ASN A 420 -7.57 -6.06 -21.44
CA ASN A 420 -6.76 -5.16 -20.60
C ASN A 420 -6.78 -3.70 -21.08
N ASP A 421 -7.50 -3.39 -22.16
CA ASP A 421 -7.58 -2.01 -22.68
C ASP A 421 -8.21 -1.08 -21.63
N ARG A 422 -7.51 0.03 -21.34
CA ARG A 422 -7.83 1.06 -20.34
C ARG A 422 -7.79 0.62 -18.88
N LEU A 423 -7.39 -0.62 -18.61
CA LEU A 423 -7.18 -1.07 -17.23
C LEU A 423 -5.80 -0.64 -16.74
N HIS A 424 -5.74 -0.36 -15.45
CA HIS A 424 -4.48 -0.35 -14.71
C HIS A 424 -4.08 -1.81 -14.38
N VAL A 425 -2.79 -2.05 -14.19
CA VAL A 425 -2.25 -3.37 -13.80
C VAL A 425 -2.55 -3.71 -12.35
N ASP A 426 -2.12 -4.91 -11.91
CA ASP A 426 -2.16 -5.36 -10.51
C ASP A 426 -3.58 -5.43 -9.93
N SER A 427 -4.35 -6.35 -10.49
CA SER A 427 -5.77 -6.54 -10.19
C SER A 427 -6.01 -7.47 -9.01
N HIS A 428 -6.76 -6.97 -8.03
CA HIS A 428 -6.99 -7.60 -6.73
C HIS A 428 -8.42 -8.11 -6.56
N PHE A 429 -9.33 -7.71 -7.45
CA PHE A 429 -10.74 -8.05 -7.36
C PHE A 429 -11.41 -8.19 -8.73
N VAL A 430 -12.30 -9.17 -8.86
CA VAL A 430 -13.28 -9.24 -9.94
C VAL A 430 -14.64 -9.73 -9.43
N GLY A 431 -15.71 -9.08 -9.86
CA GLY A 431 -17.08 -9.42 -9.46
C GLY A 431 -18.08 -9.27 -10.60
N VAL A 432 -18.99 -10.24 -10.72
CA VAL A 432 -20.09 -10.25 -11.70
C VAL A 432 -21.38 -9.83 -11.01
N ALA A 433 -22.11 -8.88 -11.59
CA ALA A 433 -23.37 -8.42 -11.00
C ALA A 433 -24.46 -9.51 -11.11
N PRO A 434 -25.07 -9.96 -10.00
CA PRO A 434 -26.06 -11.04 -10.06
C PRO A 434 -27.33 -10.69 -10.84
N SER A 435 -27.74 -9.41 -10.80
CA SER A 435 -28.92 -8.90 -11.51
C SER A 435 -28.73 -8.73 -13.01
N ASN A 436 -27.48 -8.62 -13.47
CA ASN A 436 -27.13 -8.50 -14.88
C ASN A 436 -25.68 -8.96 -15.10
N PRO A 437 -25.46 -10.22 -15.51
CA PRO A 437 -24.11 -10.77 -15.67
C PRO A 437 -23.26 -10.13 -16.79
N SER A 438 -23.84 -9.26 -17.62
CA SER A 438 -23.06 -8.42 -18.53
C SER A 438 -22.32 -7.30 -17.78
N VAL A 439 -22.73 -6.97 -16.56
CA VAL A 439 -22.06 -5.97 -15.73
C VAL A 439 -21.00 -6.63 -14.85
N ILE A 440 -19.75 -6.20 -15.01
CA ILE A 440 -18.60 -6.68 -14.25
C ILE A 440 -17.89 -5.49 -13.63
N TYR A 441 -17.44 -5.64 -12.39
CA TYR A 441 -16.53 -4.71 -11.74
C TYR A 441 -15.19 -5.39 -11.50
N THR A 442 -14.10 -4.67 -11.73
CA THR A 442 -12.76 -5.08 -11.34
C THR A 442 -12.05 -3.95 -10.59
N GLY A 443 -11.23 -4.33 -9.61
CA GLY A 443 -10.45 -3.44 -8.78
C GLY A 443 -8.97 -3.76 -8.87
N ASN A 444 -8.14 -2.73 -8.92
CA ASN A 444 -6.68 -2.85 -9.02
C ASN A 444 -6.01 -1.62 -8.38
N ASP A 445 -4.69 -1.48 -8.55
CA ASP A 445 -3.89 -0.38 -7.96
C ASP A 445 -4.23 1.02 -8.48
N GLY A 446 -4.99 1.14 -9.57
CA GLY A 446 -5.50 2.42 -10.08
C GLY A 446 -6.98 2.68 -9.78
N GLY A 447 -7.66 1.87 -8.96
CA GLY A 447 -9.05 2.11 -8.53
C GLY A 447 -10.07 1.11 -9.04
N VAL A 448 -11.16 1.59 -9.64
CA VAL A 448 -12.32 0.76 -10.02
C VAL A 448 -12.71 0.92 -11.49
N TRP A 449 -13.03 -0.20 -12.14
CA TRP A 449 -13.54 -0.25 -13.51
C TRP A 449 -14.85 -1.02 -13.59
N GLN A 450 -15.66 -0.62 -14.56
CA GLN A 450 -16.92 -1.29 -14.89
C GLN A 450 -16.93 -1.69 -16.36
N SER A 451 -17.38 -2.91 -16.63
CA SER A 451 -17.78 -3.37 -17.96
C SER A 451 -19.29 -3.57 -17.99
N ILE A 452 -19.92 -3.36 -19.14
CA ILE A 452 -21.35 -3.59 -19.40
C ILE A 452 -21.59 -4.63 -20.52
N ASP A 453 -20.52 -5.26 -21.00
CA ASP A 453 -20.50 -6.25 -22.08
C ASP A 453 -19.75 -7.53 -21.68
N ALA A 454 -19.89 -7.90 -20.40
CA ALA A 454 -19.31 -9.08 -19.77
C ALA A 454 -17.77 -9.11 -19.78
N GLY A 455 -17.12 -7.95 -19.64
CA GLY A 455 -15.66 -7.84 -19.56
C GLY A 455 -14.97 -7.75 -20.91
N VAL A 456 -15.69 -7.44 -21.99
CA VAL A 456 -15.09 -7.25 -23.33
C VAL A 456 -14.51 -5.84 -23.47
N THR A 457 -15.18 -4.82 -22.93
CA THR A 457 -14.69 -3.45 -22.87
C THR A 457 -14.94 -2.80 -21.51
N TRP A 458 -14.19 -1.73 -21.25
CA TRP A 458 -14.17 -1.01 -19.97
C TRP A 458 -14.56 0.46 -20.11
N LEU A 459 -15.44 0.90 -19.21
CA LEU A 459 -15.84 2.29 -19.06
C LEU A 459 -14.74 3.10 -18.37
N ARG A 460 -14.62 4.40 -18.72
CA ARG A 460 -13.51 5.27 -18.30
C ARG A 460 -13.83 6.17 -17.11
N ASP A 461 -15.09 6.31 -16.76
CA ASP A 461 -15.66 7.34 -15.89
C ASP A 461 -16.10 6.76 -14.53
N ARG A 462 -15.30 5.84 -13.97
CA ARG A 462 -15.59 5.17 -12.69
C ARG A 462 -14.70 5.66 -11.54
N ASN A 463 -13.49 6.08 -11.86
CA ASN A 463 -12.64 6.87 -10.99
C ASN A 463 -13.04 8.35 -11.16
N THR A 464 -13.82 8.89 -10.22
CA THR A 464 -14.37 10.26 -10.30
C THR A 464 -13.99 11.11 -9.10
N ALA A 465 -14.33 12.39 -9.11
CA ALA A 465 -13.89 13.35 -8.10
C ALA A 465 -14.38 13.04 -6.67
N THR A 466 -15.36 12.17 -6.55
CA THR A 466 -15.90 11.70 -5.26
C THR A 466 -15.24 10.41 -4.75
N PHE A 467 -14.26 9.86 -5.46
CA PHE A 467 -13.54 8.64 -5.11
C PHE A 467 -12.03 8.91 -4.98
N SER A 468 -11.54 8.94 -3.73
CA SER A 468 -10.13 9.22 -3.42
C SER A 468 -9.50 8.01 -2.72
N ALA A 469 -8.70 7.25 -3.46
CA ALA A 469 -7.97 6.08 -2.95
C ALA A 469 -6.46 6.22 -3.17
N THR A 470 -5.98 7.36 -3.70
CA THR A 470 -4.56 7.58 -4.00
C THR A 470 -3.70 7.51 -2.74
N GLN A 471 -2.63 6.71 -2.81
CA GLN A 471 -1.64 6.50 -1.77
C GLN A 471 -0.40 7.33 -2.10
N PHE A 472 -0.14 8.37 -1.31
CA PHE A 472 1.10 9.15 -1.42
C PHE A 472 2.18 8.61 -0.49
N GLU A 473 3.39 8.48 -1.02
CA GLU A 473 4.57 8.05 -0.27
C GLU A 473 5.36 9.24 0.28
N SER A 474 5.39 10.35 -0.48
CA SER A 474 6.09 11.57 -0.08
C SER A 474 5.61 12.78 -0.87
N ILE A 475 5.80 13.97 -0.29
CA ILE A 475 5.41 15.26 -0.86
C ILE A 475 6.52 16.30 -0.73
N ALA A 476 6.54 17.24 -1.67
CA ALA A 476 7.32 18.46 -1.58
C ALA A 476 6.44 19.68 -1.85
N VAL A 477 6.77 20.79 -1.20
CA VAL A 477 6.11 22.09 -1.36
C VAL A 477 7.11 23.11 -1.87
N HIS A 478 6.68 23.95 -2.79
CA HIS A 478 7.47 25.07 -3.27
C HIS A 478 7.70 26.08 -2.14
N PRO A 479 8.88 26.73 -2.06
CA PRO A 479 9.22 27.60 -0.94
C PRO A 479 8.45 28.93 -0.91
N THR A 480 7.70 29.29 -1.95
CA THR A 480 6.99 30.58 -2.03
C THR A 480 5.62 30.54 -2.70
N ASP A 481 5.22 29.40 -3.30
CA ASP A 481 3.91 29.25 -3.94
C ASP A 481 3.23 28.04 -3.30
N PRO A 482 2.19 28.23 -2.46
CA PRO A 482 1.52 27.11 -1.87
C PRO A 482 0.95 26.21 -2.98
N ASN A 483 0.38 26.71 -4.06
CA ASN A 483 -0.26 25.85 -5.06
C ASN A 483 0.71 25.04 -5.93
N PHE A 484 2.01 25.04 -5.63
CA PHE A 484 3.03 24.26 -6.34
C PHE A 484 3.56 23.14 -5.42
N SER A 485 3.15 21.90 -5.72
CA SER A 485 3.59 20.70 -4.99
C SER A 485 3.75 19.49 -5.88
N ILE A 486 4.77 18.67 -5.64
CA ILE A 486 4.89 17.35 -6.26
C ILE A 486 4.83 16.26 -5.19
N GLY A 487 4.39 15.06 -5.55
CA GLY A 487 4.43 13.90 -4.66
C GLY A 487 4.42 12.59 -5.44
N GLY A 488 5.17 11.62 -4.94
CA GLY A 488 5.16 10.25 -5.46
C GLY A 488 3.99 9.46 -4.90
N THR A 489 3.38 8.65 -5.75
CA THR A 489 2.24 7.79 -5.40
C THR A 489 2.51 6.35 -5.81
N GLN A 490 2.07 5.41 -4.98
CA GLN A 490 2.17 3.97 -5.25
C GLN A 490 1.50 3.63 -6.59
N ASP A 491 2.26 3.00 -7.49
CA ASP A 491 1.91 2.55 -8.85
C ASP A 491 1.26 3.59 -9.78
N ASN A 492 1.14 4.84 -9.33
CA ASN A 492 0.44 5.90 -10.03
C ASN A 492 1.36 7.10 -10.35
N GLY A 493 2.67 6.91 -10.16
CA GLY A 493 3.74 7.81 -10.64
C GLY A 493 3.94 9.02 -9.75
N THR A 494 4.56 10.04 -10.33
CA THR A 494 4.76 11.32 -9.65
C THR A 494 3.72 12.30 -10.12
N ASN A 495 3.01 12.91 -9.17
CA ASN A 495 1.90 13.82 -9.42
C ASN A 495 2.27 15.26 -9.01
N PHE A 496 1.88 16.22 -9.84
CA PHE A 496 2.15 17.65 -9.67
C PHE A 496 0.84 18.41 -9.49
N PHE A 497 0.67 18.98 -8.31
CA PHE A 497 -0.30 20.03 -8.04
C PHE A 497 0.27 21.36 -8.52
N ARG A 498 -0.27 21.87 -9.62
CA ARG A 498 0.21 23.07 -10.31
C ARG A 498 -0.36 24.34 -9.68
N PRO A 499 0.29 25.51 -9.85
CA PRO A 499 -0.18 26.80 -9.35
C PRO A 499 -1.65 27.14 -9.68
N ASN A 500 -2.16 26.63 -10.80
CA ASN A 500 -3.57 26.78 -11.22
C ASN A 500 -4.54 25.83 -10.49
N ARG A 501 -4.09 25.13 -9.44
CA ARG A 501 -4.82 24.16 -8.62
C ARG A 501 -5.34 22.94 -9.38
N THR A 502 -4.61 22.52 -10.41
CA THR A 502 -4.91 21.28 -11.15
C THR A 502 -3.81 20.24 -10.92
N TRP A 503 -4.22 18.97 -10.94
CA TRP A 503 -3.29 17.84 -10.86
C TRP A 503 -2.87 17.39 -12.26
N HIS A 504 -1.60 17.05 -12.37
CA HIS A 504 -1.04 16.43 -13.56
C HIS A 504 -0.01 15.39 -13.15
N ARG A 505 -0.12 14.17 -13.68
CA ARG A 505 0.95 13.18 -13.54
C ARG A 505 2.13 13.65 -14.40
N VAL A 506 3.27 13.85 -13.79
CA VAL A 506 4.47 14.39 -14.43
C VAL A 506 5.49 13.33 -14.76
N ASP A 507 5.40 12.16 -14.14
CA ASP A 507 6.20 11.01 -14.53
C ASP A 507 5.49 9.68 -14.26
N PHE A 508 5.91 8.65 -14.98
CA PHE A 508 5.35 7.30 -14.93
C PHE A 508 6.15 6.41 -13.95
N GLY A 509 5.53 5.32 -13.49
CA GLY A 509 6.11 4.27 -12.67
C GLY A 509 5.58 4.30 -11.25
N ASP A 510 6.33 3.68 -10.35
CA ASP A 510 6.01 3.69 -8.93
C ASP A 510 6.72 4.88 -8.25
N GLY A 511 5.97 5.85 -7.74
CA GLY A 511 6.49 7.16 -7.33
C GLY A 511 6.87 7.22 -5.85
N GLY A 512 8.13 7.56 -5.56
CA GLY A 512 8.66 7.61 -4.18
C GLY A 512 8.84 9.02 -3.60
N TYR A 513 9.99 9.24 -2.96
CA TYR A 513 10.38 10.51 -2.33
C TYR A 513 10.36 11.66 -3.33
N ALA A 514 9.84 12.83 -2.95
CA ALA A 514 9.79 14.01 -3.81
C ALA A 514 10.51 15.21 -3.17
N LEU A 515 11.19 16.03 -3.97
CA LEU A 515 11.90 17.24 -3.52
C LEU A 515 11.73 18.40 -4.49
N ILE A 516 11.53 19.60 -3.96
CA ILE A 516 11.53 20.87 -4.70
C ILE A 516 12.64 21.77 -4.14
N ASP A 517 13.45 22.37 -5.01
CA ASP A 517 14.46 23.35 -4.61
C ASP A 517 13.85 24.45 -3.74
N GLN A 518 14.27 24.50 -2.47
CA GLN A 518 13.77 25.45 -1.48
C GLN A 518 14.32 26.88 -1.66
N ASN A 519 15.16 27.11 -2.68
CA ASN A 519 15.64 28.44 -3.06
C ASN A 519 14.96 28.97 -4.34
N ALA A 520 13.99 28.23 -4.89
CA ALA A 520 13.24 28.68 -6.05
C ALA A 520 12.52 30.01 -5.76
N THR A 521 12.76 30.99 -6.62
CA THR A 521 12.19 32.36 -6.52
C THR A 521 11.05 32.59 -7.50
N ASN A 522 10.76 31.62 -8.36
CA ASN A 522 9.71 31.63 -9.37
C ASN A 522 9.25 30.19 -9.62
N THR A 523 8.17 30.02 -10.37
CA THR A 523 7.53 28.72 -10.62
C THR A 523 7.95 28.06 -11.94
N GLU A 524 8.93 28.60 -12.67
CA GLU A 524 9.35 28.07 -13.98
C GLU A 524 10.75 27.45 -13.93
N ASN A 525 11.76 28.18 -13.43
CA ASN A 525 13.12 27.68 -13.28
C ASN A 525 13.27 26.95 -11.93
N VAL A 526 12.45 25.92 -11.73
CA VAL A 526 12.41 25.12 -10.51
C VAL A 526 13.11 23.79 -10.75
N THR A 527 14.15 23.52 -9.97
CA THR A 527 14.73 22.18 -9.94
C THR A 527 13.88 21.28 -9.04
N MET A 528 13.44 20.15 -9.58
CA MET A 528 12.60 19.16 -8.90
C MET A 528 13.22 17.77 -9.02
N TYR A 529 12.99 16.95 -8.02
CA TYR A 529 13.49 15.57 -7.97
C TYR A 529 12.40 14.64 -7.47
N HIS A 530 12.43 13.39 -7.91
CA HIS A 530 11.74 12.32 -7.22
C HIS A 530 12.46 10.98 -7.36
N THR A 531 12.25 10.06 -6.42
CA THR A 531 12.62 8.66 -6.61
C THR A 531 11.52 7.88 -7.31
N TYR A 532 11.91 6.72 -7.82
CA TYR A 532 11.01 5.65 -8.25
C TYR A 532 11.11 4.50 -7.24
N PHE A 533 10.47 3.36 -7.53
CA PHE A 533 10.98 2.12 -6.96
C PHE A 533 12.48 1.96 -7.27
N ASN A 534 13.23 1.52 -6.27
CA ASN A 534 14.65 1.25 -6.36
C ASN A 534 14.89 -0.22 -5.99
N ALA A 535 15.75 -0.89 -6.74
CA ALA A 535 16.05 -2.30 -6.56
C ALA A 535 17.53 -2.58 -6.79
N THR A 536 18.16 -3.19 -5.77
CA THR A 536 19.55 -3.65 -5.81
C THR A 536 19.80 -4.51 -7.04
N GLY A 537 20.84 -4.18 -7.80
CA GLY A 537 21.24 -4.90 -9.01
C GLY A 537 20.42 -4.56 -10.25
N LEU A 538 19.34 -3.77 -10.14
CA LEU A 538 18.41 -3.49 -11.25
C LEU A 538 18.34 -2.00 -11.60
N LEU A 539 17.94 -1.15 -10.65
CA LEU A 539 17.70 0.29 -10.84
C LEU A 539 17.92 1.00 -9.50
N ILE A 540 18.89 1.92 -9.44
CA ILE A 540 19.11 2.78 -8.26
C ILE A 540 19.36 4.22 -8.68
N GLY A 541 18.48 5.14 -8.29
CA GLY A 541 18.61 6.56 -8.59
C GLY A 541 17.31 7.35 -8.41
N PHE A 542 17.26 8.51 -9.07
CA PHE A 542 16.15 9.45 -9.00
C PHE A 542 15.99 10.24 -10.31
N GLY A 543 14.78 10.68 -10.61
CA GLY A 543 14.47 11.58 -11.71
C GLY A 543 14.74 13.04 -11.32
N ARG A 544 15.13 13.86 -12.29
CA ARG A 544 15.33 15.31 -12.13
C ARG A 544 14.86 16.10 -13.34
N VAL A 545 14.23 17.24 -13.08
CA VAL A 545 14.06 18.33 -14.06
C VAL A 545 14.58 19.65 -13.50
N LEU A 546 15.02 20.55 -14.38
CA LEU A 546 15.48 21.89 -14.05
C LEU A 546 14.43 22.98 -14.31
N LYS A 547 13.37 22.65 -15.04
CA LYS A 547 12.28 23.56 -15.42
C LYS A 547 10.92 22.92 -15.22
N THR A 548 9.96 23.71 -14.76
CA THR A 548 8.57 23.28 -14.58
C THR A 548 7.90 22.98 -15.92
N SER A 549 8.23 23.70 -17.00
CA SER A 549 7.75 23.35 -18.35
C SER A 549 8.18 21.95 -18.82
N CYS A 550 9.23 21.40 -18.20
CA CYS A 550 9.78 20.08 -18.47
C CYS A 550 9.31 19.00 -17.49
N ALA A 551 8.50 19.35 -16.49
CA ALA A 551 7.87 18.38 -15.61
C ALA A 551 6.70 17.70 -16.34
N THR A 552 7.04 16.83 -17.28
CA THR A 552 6.12 16.01 -18.09
C THR A 552 6.75 14.66 -18.34
N GLU A 553 5.93 13.67 -18.69
CA GLU A 553 6.38 12.29 -18.90
C GLU A 553 7.56 12.21 -19.90
N ALA A 554 8.51 11.31 -19.61
CA ALA A 554 9.77 11.12 -20.36
C ALA A 554 10.72 12.35 -20.45
N GLN A 555 10.42 13.45 -19.77
CA GLN A 555 11.31 14.62 -19.72
C GLN A 555 12.16 14.71 -18.45
N TRP A 556 12.00 13.77 -17.52
CA TRP A 556 12.82 13.66 -16.32
C TRP A 556 14.12 12.94 -16.63
N SER A 557 15.26 13.59 -16.39
CA SER A 557 16.55 12.91 -16.46
C SER A 557 16.77 12.00 -15.28
N PHE A 558 17.07 10.74 -15.55
CA PHE A 558 17.46 9.77 -14.56
C PHE A 558 18.91 9.97 -14.10
N LYS A 559 19.09 10.07 -12.79
CA LYS A 559 20.38 10.26 -12.10
C LYS A 559 20.65 9.05 -11.22
N GLY A 560 21.49 8.13 -11.70
CA GLY A 560 21.74 6.88 -11.00
C GLY A 560 22.40 5.82 -11.88
N ALA A 561 22.14 4.55 -11.56
CA ALA A 561 22.57 3.41 -12.36
C ALA A 561 21.38 2.48 -12.63
N TYR A 562 21.34 1.85 -13.81
CA TYR A 562 20.34 0.84 -14.17
C TYR A 562 20.84 -0.09 -15.28
N ILE A 563 20.12 -1.19 -15.52
CA ILE A 563 20.37 -2.14 -16.60
C ILE A 563 19.15 -2.19 -17.54
N PRO A 564 19.32 -2.06 -18.88
CA PRO A 564 20.56 -1.84 -19.66
C PRO A 564 21.13 -0.41 -19.51
N PRO A 565 22.34 -0.08 -20.02
CA PRO A 565 23.05 1.18 -19.73
C PRO A 565 22.32 2.50 -20.06
N VAL A 566 22.85 3.59 -19.49
CA VAL A 566 22.33 4.97 -19.56
C VAL A 566 21.98 5.42 -20.98
N ASP A 567 20.77 5.95 -21.11
CA ASP A 567 20.16 6.47 -22.32
C ASP A 567 20.71 7.86 -22.65
N PRO A 568 21.25 8.08 -23.86
CA PRO A 568 21.81 9.37 -24.24
C PRO A 568 20.73 10.43 -24.59
N THR A 569 19.45 10.15 -24.38
CA THR A 569 18.36 11.10 -24.67
C THR A 569 18.59 12.43 -23.97
N VAL A 570 18.51 13.52 -24.75
CA VAL A 570 18.54 14.89 -24.26
C VAL A 570 17.11 15.33 -23.99
N HIS A 571 16.82 15.76 -22.78
CA HIS A 571 15.50 16.21 -22.36
C HIS A 571 15.31 17.71 -22.64
N CYS A 572 14.08 18.21 -22.53
CA CYS A 572 13.72 19.58 -22.94
C CYS A 572 14.43 20.70 -22.15
N ASP A 573 15.02 20.41 -20.98
CA ASP A 573 15.84 21.35 -20.22
C ASP A 573 17.34 21.26 -20.54
N GLY A 574 17.70 20.47 -21.56
CA GLY A 574 19.07 20.25 -22.04
C GLY A 574 19.86 19.24 -21.23
N THR A 575 19.24 18.58 -20.25
CA THR A 575 19.90 17.54 -19.44
C THR A 575 19.82 16.17 -20.13
N THR A 576 20.63 15.22 -19.66
CA THR A 576 20.60 13.81 -20.08
C THR A 576 20.60 12.92 -18.85
N ASP A 577 20.24 11.67 -19.04
CA ASP A 577 20.51 10.63 -18.05
C ASP A 577 22.03 10.49 -17.84
N THR A 578 22.43 10.18 -16.61
CA THR A 578 23.84 10.08 -16.27
C THR A 578 24.07 9.05 -15.17
N PHE A 579 25.10 8.22 -15.36
CA PHE A 579 25.75 7.54 -14.24
C PHE A 579 26.38 8.59 -13.35
N ASN A 580 25.80 8.77 -12.16
CA ASN A 580 26.21 9.82 -11.24
C ASN A 580 27.13 9.32 -10.12
N GLY A 581 27.52 8.04 -10.11
CA GLY A 581 28.39 7.46 -9.08
C GLY A 581 27.66 6.70 -7.97
N ILE A 582 26.33 6.64 -7.98
CA ILE A 582 25.57 5.69 -7.17
C ILE A 582 25.84 4.27 -7.67
N SER A 583 26.15 3.35 -6.75
CA SER A 583 26.46 1.96 -7.10
C SER A 583 25.19 1.12 -7.24
N LEU A 584 25.05 0.41 -8.37
CA LEU A 584 23.93 -0.50 -8.61
C LEU A 584 23.93 -1.72 -7.66
N SER A 585 25.09 -2.06 -7.08
CA SER A 585 25.21 -3.19 -6.14
C SER A 585 24.91 -2.81 -4.69
N ASP A 586 24.69 -1.53 -4.40
CA ASP A 586 24.36 -1.13 -3.04
C ASP A 586 22.96 -1.61 -2.67
N PRO A 587 22.78 -2.21 -1.49
CA PRO A 587 21.46 -2.40 -0.93
C PRO A 587 20.71 -1.08 -0.79
N VAL A 588 19.43 -1.08 -1.14
CA VAL A 588 18.59 0.12 -1.15
C VAL A 588 17.16 -0.21 -0.71
N ASN A 589 16.47 0.77 -0.14
CA ASN A 589 15.03 0.68 0.11
C ASN A 589 14.26 0.82 -1.20
N PHE A 590 13.06 0.22 -1.26
CA PHE A 590 12.15 0.34 -2.40
C PHE A 590 11.87 1.82 -2.73
N TYR A 591 11.45 2.61 -1.76
CA TYR A 591 11.50 4.08 -1.84
C TYR A 591 12.74 4.59 -1.12
N ALA A 592 13.80 4.85 -1.89
CA ALA A 592 15.04 5.37 -1.34
C ALA A 592 14.86 6.80 -0.80
N PRO A 593 15.28 7.10 0.44
CA PRO A 593 15.12 8.44 1.00
C PRO A 593 16.05 9.44 0.31
N MET A 594 15.53 10.64 0.12
CA MET A 594 16.28 11.79 -0.39
C MET A 594 16.09 13.02 0.51
N ALA A 595 17.09 13.90 0.51
CA ALA A 595 17.00 15.19 1.19
C ALA A 595 17.75 16.27 0.41
N LEU A 596 17.37 17.54 0.61
CA LEU A 596 18.10 18.69 0.10
C LEU A 596 19.01 19.27 1.17
N GLY A 597 20.19 19.74 0.75
CA GLY A 597 20.95 20.70 1.52
C GLY A 597 20.37 22.10 1.34
N GLN A 598 20.19 22.84 2.44
CA GLN A 598 19.43 24.09 2.45
C GLN A 598 20.23 25.24 3.05
N VAL A 599 21.52 25.39 2.72
CA VAL A 599 22.35 26.48 3.25
C VAL A 599 21.76 27.85 2.87
N VAL A 600 21.29 28.61 3.86
CA VAL A 600 20.67 29.94 3.69
C VAL A 600 21.72 31.09 3.63
N SER A 601 23.02 30.78 3.72
CA SER A 601 24.07 31.82 3.70
C SER A 601 24.66 32.04 2.31
N LEU A 602 24.46 33.25 1.76
CA LEU A 602 25.10 33.74 0.54
C LEU A 602 26.60 34.06 0.73
N THR A 603 27.12 34.05 1.96
CA THR A 603 28.48 34.50 2.31
C THR A 603 29.37 33.39 2.88
N ALA A 604 28.86 32.18 3.06
CA ALA A 604 29.65 31.06 3.55
C ALA A 604 30.62 30.57 2.45
N PRO A 605 31.94 30.44 2.72
CA PRO A 605 32.94 30.01 1.72
C PRO A 605 32.89 28.50 1.40
N PHE A 606 31.79 27.82 1.73
CA PHE A 606 31.65 26.39 1.52
C PHE A 606 31.16 26.09 0.10
N VAL A 607 31.83 25.13 -0.54
CA VAL A 607 31.55 24.63 -1.89
C VAL A 607 30.20 23.91 -1.90
N GLY A 608 29.15 24.68 -2.10
CA GLY A 608 27.76 24.27 -2.19
C GLY A 608 26.90 25.52 -2.21
N LYS A 609 26.73 26.14 -3.38
CA LYS A 609 25.75 27.22 -3.53
C LYS A 609 24.36 26.66 -3.22
N SER A 610 23.56 27.44 -2.49
CA SER A 610 22.14 27.16 -2.22
C SER A 610 21.40 26.68 -3.49
N GLY A 611 20.71 25.53 -3.41
CA GLY A 611 19.91 24.96 -4.52
C GLY A 611 20.63 23.89 -5.37
N GLN A 612 21.81 23.43 -4.96
CA GLN A 612 22.57 22.41 -5.70
C GLN A 612 22.87 21.12 -4.92
N THR A 613 22.69 21.11 -3.59
CA THR A 613 22.99 19.94 -2.77
C THR A 613 21.79 18.99 -2.71
N VAL A 614 21.99 17.74 -3.13
CA VAL A 614 21.02 16.65 -2.96
C VAL A 614 21.71 15.44 -2.30
N TYR A 615 20.98 14.77 -1.42
CA TYR A 615 21.40 13.56 -0.72
C TYR A 615 20.51 12.38 -1.13
N PHE A 616 21.11 11.19 -1.17
CA PHE A 616 20.42 9.93 -1.49
C PHE A 616 20.94 8.81 -0.59
N GLY A 617 20.03 7.98 -0.08
CA GLY A 617 20.35 6.88 0.84
C GLY A 617 20.30 5.51 0.18
N THR A 618 21.42 4.78 0.20
CA THR A 618 21.50 3.32 0.03
C THR A 618 21.84 2.70 1.39
N ASN A 619 22.67 1.66 1.48
CA ASN A 619 23.45 1.38 2.69
C ASN A 619 24.63 2.35 2.88
N LYS A 620 24.68 3.44 2.12
CA LYS A 620 25.59 4.58 2.26
C LYS A 620 24.81 5.87 2.08
N LEU A 621 25.35 6.97 2.58
CA LEU A 621 24.86 8.31 2.29
C LEU A 621 25.66 8.90 1.13
N TYR A 622 24.98 9.21 0.03
CA TYR A 622 25.54 9.94 -1.10
C TYR A 622 25.18 11.42 -1.02
N ARG A 623 26.07 12.27 -1.54
CA ARG A 623 25.89 13.72 -1.65
C ARG A 623 26.36 14.23 -3.01
N SER A 624 25.56 15.08 -3.63
CA SER A 624 25.95 15.90 -4.77
C SER A 624 26.04 17.38 -4.38
N THR A 625 26.86 18.15 -5.08
CA THR A 625 26.90 19.63 -5.03
C THR A 625 26.51 20.27 -6.37
N ASN A 626 26.08 19.46 -7.33
CA ASN A 626 25.76 19.82 -8.70
C ASN A 626 24.44 19.16 -9.14
N LYS A 627 23.41 19.25 -8.28
CA LYS A 627 22.05 18.82 -8.59
C LYS A 627 21.93 17.35 -9.01
N GLY A 628 22.78 16.48 -8.47
CA GLY A 628 22.73 15.04 -8.72
C GLY A 628 23.50 14.54 -9.94
N ASP A 629 24.18 15.40 -10.71
CA ASP A 629 24.99 14.96 -11.86
C ASP A 629 26.19 14.12 -11.42
N THR A 630 26.77 14.44 -10.25
CA THR A 630 27.75 13.58 -9.57
C THR A 630 27.41 13.44 -8.10
N MET A 631 27.39 12.21 -7.62
CA MET A 631 27.10 11.76 -6.26
C MET A 631 28.36 11.14 -5.67
N THR A 632 28.78 11.68 -4.52
CA THR A 632 29.95 11.22 -3.76
C THR A 632 29.52 10.59 -2.45
N VAL A 633 30.16 9.51 -2.04
CA VAL A 633 29.89 8.87 -0.75
C VAL A 633 30.42 9.76 0.38
N VAL A 634 29.57 10.08 1.34
CA VAL A 634 29.88 10.93 2.51
C VAL A 634 29.61 10.24 3.84
N SER A 635 29.55 8.91 3.83
CA SER A 635 29.48 8.06 5.02
C SER A 635 30.33 6.80 4.85
N GLN A 636 30.47 6.04 5.93
CA GLN A 636 30.84 4.64 5.89
C GLN A 636 29.74 3.82 5.20
N THR A 637 30.05 2.58 4.85
CA THR A 637 29.03 1.56 4.59
C THR A 637 28.32 1.24 5.90
N PHE A 638 27.03 1.49 5.95
CA PHE A 638 26.16 1.17 7.07
C PHE A 638 25.81 -0.33 7.08
N PRO A 639 25.49 -0.90 8.25
CA PRO A 639 25.10 -2.30 8.39
C PRO A 639 23.66 -2.60 7.92
N SER A 640 22.91 -1.58 7.49
CA SER A 640 21.57 -1.68 6.94
C SER A 640 21.34 -0.52 5.96
N THR A 641 20.23 -0.55 5.24
CA THR A 641 19.81 0.53 4.33
C THR A 641 19.41 1.77 5.13
N VAL A 642 19.71 2.94 4.57
CA VAL A 642 19.26 4.24 5.10
C VAL A 642 17.75 4.35 4.90
N SER A 643 17.01 4.58 5.98
CA SER A 643 15.56 4.81 5.95
C SER A 643 15.19 6.29 6.04
N ALA A 644 16.02 7.12 6.66
CA ALA A 644 15.72 8.54 6.85
C ALA A 644 16.97 9.42 6.83
N ILE A 645 16.86 10.61 6.24
CA ILE A 645 17.94 11.60 6.11
C ILE A 645 17.46 12.96 6.61
N GLY A 646 18.16 13.51 7.59
CA GLY A 646 17.95 14.87 8.11
C GLY A 646 19.19 15.72 7.86
N ILE A 647 19.00 16.88 7.22
CA ILE A 647 20.08 17.84 6.92
C ILE A 647 19.75 19.16 7.60
N SER A 648 20.72 19.77 8.27
CA SER A 648 20.51 21.08 8.89
C SER A 648 20.36 22.16 7.81
N ARG A 649 19.34 23.01 7.98
CA ARG A 649 19.12 24.20 7.14
C ARG A 649 20.23 25.24 7.30
N ALA A 650 20.86 25.34 8.47
CA ALA A 650 21.92 26.32 8.68
C ALA A 650 23.26 25.87 8.09
N ASN A 651 23.51 24.56 8.03
CA ASN A 651 24.81 24.00 7.69
C ASN A 651 24.69 22.55 7.18
N ASP A 652 24.92 22.32 5.89
CA ASP A 652 24.92 21.00 5.25
C ASP A 652 25.95 20.00 5.82
N ASN A 653 26.91 20.44 6.65
CA ASN A 653 27.83 19.55 7.37
C ASN A 653 27.20 18.93 8.63
N VAL A 654 26.05 19.45 9.08
CA VAL A 654 25.28 18.86 10.16
C VAL A 654 24.22 17.93 9.57
N ARG A 655 24.35 16.63 9.80
CA ARG A 655 23.53 15.58 9.20
C ARG A 655 23.18 14.52 10.24
N ILE A 656 22.00 13.94 10.08
CA ILE A 656 21.52 12.79 10.84
C ILE A 656 20.93 11.76 9.88
N VAL A 657 21.22 10.49 10.11
CA VAL A 657 20.84 9.36 9.26
C VAL A 657 20.23 8.28 10.15
N GLY A 658 19.02 7.85 9.81
CA GLY A 658 18.38 6.69 10.41
C GLY A 658 18.50 5.47 9.50
N LEU A 659 18.71 4.29 10.09
CA LEU A 659 18.77 3.03 9.35
C LEU A 659 17.51 2.18 9.52
N ASN A 660 17.22 1.39 8.50
CA ASN A 660 16.19 0.36 8.49
C ASN A 660 16.57 -0.83 9.39
N ILE A 661 15.59 -1.62 9.83
CA ILE A 661 15.82 -2.88 10.55
C ILE A 661 15.71 -4.05 9.58
N GLY A 662 16.74 -4.91 9.52
CA GLY A 662 16.57 -6.28 9.05
C GLY A 662 16.59 -6.53 7.54
N GLN A 663 17.01 -5.57 6.70
CA GLN A 663 17.06 -5.79 5.25
C GLN A 663 18.34 -6.52 4.77
N LEU A 664 19.37 -6.67 5.61
CA LEU A 664 20.66 -7.32 5.26
C LEU A 664 20.89 -8.64 6.02
N THR A 665 20.15 -9.68 5.60
CA THR A 665 20.51 -11.12 5.67
C THR A 665 21.12 -11.74 6.94
N SER A 666 20.98 -11.17 8.14
CA SER A 666 21.26 -11.93 9.37
C SER A 666 20.38 -11.52 10.56
N PRO A 667 19.53 -12.43 11.09
CA PRO A 667 18.67 -12.14 12.24
C PRO A 667 19.41 -11.90 13.56
N THR A 668 20.75 -12.05 13.60
CA THR A 668 21.53 -11.98 14.84
C THR A 668 22.30 -10.66 15.06
N THR A 669 22.27 -9.72 14.12
CA THR A 669 22.94 -8.39 14.22
C THR A 669 22.01 -7.20 13.94
N ASN A 670 20.70 -7.44 13.93
CA ASN A 670 19.65 -6.50 13.50
C ASN A 670 19.24 -5.49 14.58
N THR A 671 19.95 -4.36 14.69
CA THR A 671 19.49 -3.24 15.52
C THR A 671 19.31 -1.98 14.68
N MET A 672 18.21 -1.26 14.93
CA MET A 672 18.05 0.13 14.50
C MET A 672 19.25 0.96 14.96
N GLN A 673 19.73 1.86 14.11
CA GLN A 673 20.81 2.79 14.47
C GLN A 673 20.56 4.18 13.91
N VAL A 674 21.07 5.18 14.64
CA VAL A 674 21.08 6.58 14.27
C VAL A 674 22.53 7.05 14.18
N PHE A 675 22.92 7.58 13.03
CA PHE A 675 24.25 8.15 12.80
C PHE A 675 24.16 9.65 12.60
N ALA A 676 25.15 10.41 13.06
CA ALA A 676 25.20 11.85 12.87
C ALA A 676 26.61 12.38 12.63
N THR A 677 26.69 13.59 12.09
CA THR A 677 27.91 14.39 12.01
C THR A 677 27.55 15.85 12.15
N ILE A 678 28.44 16.64 12.78
CA ILE A 678 28.32 18.10 12.85
C ILE A 678 29.43 18.82 12.06
N THR A 679 30.41 18.07 11.56
CA THR A 679 31.60 18.58 10.86
C THR A 679 31.60 18.23 9.37
N GLY A 680 30.65 17.39 8.92
CA GLY A 680 30.64 16.82 7.57
C GLY A 680 31.61 15.65 7.41
N GLY A 681 32.22 15.18 8.51
CA GLY A 681 33.16 14.06 8.52
C GLY A 681 32.54 12.73 8.07
N ASN A 682 33.40 11.87 7.52
CA ASN A 682 33.14 10.49 7.14
C ASN A 682 34.27 9.63 7.76
N PRO A 683 33.98 8.70 8.69
CA PRO A 683 32.66 8.17 9.05
C PRO A 683 31.79 9.14 9.88
N LEU A 684 30.47 8.92 9.84
CA LEU A 684 29.51 9.49 10.77
C LEU A 684 29.58 8.75 12.11
N THR A 685 29.32 9.45 13.20
CA THR A 685 29.30 8.92 14.56
C THR A 685 27.98 8.22 14.84
N ASP A 686 28.02 7.01 15.41
CA ASP A 686 26.83 6.35 15.96
C ASP A 686 26.37 7.11 17.22
N VAL A 687 25.15 7.62 17.17
CA VAL A 687 24.53 8.40 18.26
C VAL A 687 23.29 7.69 18.81
N THR A 688 23.17 6.38 18.57
CA THR A 688 22.08 5.55 19.08
C THR A 688 22.12 5.48 20.62
N ALA A 689 21.01 5.76 21.29
CA ALA A 689 20.91 5.61 22.74
C ALA A 689 20.31 4.25 23.13
N ALA A 690 20.80 3.66 24.22
CA ALA A 690 20.36 2.35 24.71
C ALA A 690 18.86 2.26 25.07
N GLY A 691 18.18 3.39 25.27
CA GLY A 691 16.75 3.45 25.54
C GLY A 691 15.86 3.59 24.30
N MET A 692 16.45 3.80 23.11
CA MET A 692 15.66 3.99 21.90
C MET A 692 14.99 2.69 21.44
N PRO A 693 13.78 2.76 20.85
CA PRO A 693 13.07 1.58 20.37
C PRO A 693 13.82 0.92 19.22
N SER A 694 14.01 -0.40 19.26
CA SER A 694 14.51 -1.13 18.08
C SER A 694 13.38 -1.33 17.06
N LYS A 695 12.94 -0.22 16.45
CA LYS A 695 11.89 -0.16 15.41
C LYS A 695 12.34 0.65 14.18
N TYR A 696 11.61 0.52 13.07
CA TYR A 696 11.89 1.24 11.83
C TYR A 696 11.89 2.76 12.08
N ILE A 697 12.97 3.45 11.67
CA ILE A 697 13.05 4.92 11.72
C ILE A 697 12.38 5.49 10.48
N ALA A 698 11.26 6.19 10.68
CA ALA A 698 10.50 6.79 9.57
C ALA A 698 10.98 8.19 9.20
N ARG A 699 11.41 8.99 10.18
CA ARG A 699 11.94 10.33 9.91
C ARG A 699 13.05 10.71 10.87
N THR A 700 14.04 11.43 10.33
CA THR A 700 15.01 12.19 11.11
C THR A 700 14.92 13.65 10.70
N VAL A 701 14.89 14.55 11.69
CA VAL A 701 14.70 16.00 11.46
C VAL A 701 15.70 16.75 12.32
N ILE A 702 16.44 17.69 11.73
CA ILE A 702 17.21 18.69 12.49
C ILE A 702 16.33 19.93 12.60
N ASP A 703 16.26 20.51 13.80
CA ASP A 703 15.47 21.70 14.07
C ASP A 703 15.90 22.85 13.13
N PRO A 704 14.97 23.51 12.42
CA PRO A 704 15.28 24.55 11.45
C PRO A 704 15.98 25.77 12.07
N ASN A 705 15.84 26.00 13.38
CA ASN A 705 16.38 27.15 14.11
C ASN A 705 17.55 26.78 15.03
N ASN A 706 17.84 25.48 15.24
CA ASN A 706 18.94 25.04 16.10
C ASN A 706 19.57 23.72 15.63
N ALA A 707 20.76 23.80 15.03
CA ALA A 707 21.47 22.62 14.53
C ALA A 707 21.90 21.60 15.61
N ASN A 708 21.82 21.96 16.90
CA ASN A 708 22.11 21.04 18.01
C ASN A 708 20.88 20.22 18.43
N THR A 709 19.69 20.61 17.97
CA THR A 709 18.43 19.93 18.27
C THR A 709 18.02 19.07 17.09
N ALA A 710 17.76 17.79 17.34
CA ALA A 710 17.29 16.86 16.33
C ALA A 710 16.26 15.89 16.90
N TYR A 711 15.48 15.31 15.99
CA TYR A 711 14.36 14.44 16.26
C TYR A 711 14.50 13.16 15.44
N VAL A 712 14.09 12.04 16.01
CA VAL A 712 13.94 10.75 15.35
C VAL A 712 12.56 10.22 15.70
N VAL A 713 11.82 9.76 14.70
CA VAL A 713 10.50 9.14 14.89
C VAL A 713 10.45 7.71 14.39
N PHE A 714 9.67 6.89 15.08
CA PHE A 714 9.64 5.44 14.89
C PHE A 714 8.25 4.92 14.51
N ASN A 715 8.23 3.96 13.58
CA ASN A 715 7.03 3.16 13.30
C ASN A 715 6.88 2.03 14.32
N GLY A 716 5.69 1.43 14.37
CA GLY A 716 5.42 0.26 15.21
C GLY A 716 4.42 0.56 16.33
N ASN A 717 4.25 -0.42 17.21
CA ASN A 717 3.35 -0.38 18.37
C ASN A 717 4.03 -0.98 19.62
N ALA A 718 3.39 -0.85 20.77
CA ALA A 718 3.82 -1.39 22.05
C ALA A 718 5.21 -0.87 22.50
N ILE A 719 5.52 0.39 22.18
CA ILE A 719 6.83 0.97 22.45
C ILE A 719 6.87 1.56 23.86
N ALA A 720 7.62 0.92 24.76
CA ALA A 720 7.97 1.52 26.06
C ALA A 720 8.80 2.78 25.83
N GLY A 721 8.33 3.95 26.31
CA GLY A 721 9.04 5.23 26.09
C GLY A 721 8.85 5.86 24.71
N LYS A 722 7.79 5.46 23.97
CA LYS A 722 7.12 6.08 22.80
C LYS A 722 7.96 6.61 21.60
N HIS A 723 7.27 7.14 20.57
CA HIS A 723 7.67 7.18 19.16
C HIS A 723 8.49 8.40 18.74
N VAL A 724 8.50 9.48 19.52
CA VAL A 724 9.15 10.74 19.13
C VAL A 724 10.31 11.02 20.08
N TRP A 725 11.54 10.93 19.59
CA TRP A 725 12.75 11.12 20.38
C TRP A 725 13.47 12.39 19.98
N LYS A 726 13.90 13.16 20.98
CA LYS A 726 14.58 14.44 20.81
C LYS A 726 15.97 14.40 21.45
N THR A 727 16.93 15.02 20.79
CA THR A 727 18.21 15.42 21.37
C THR A 727 18.36 16.93 21.30
N THR A 728 19.11 17.52 22.22
CA THR A 728 19.47 18.96 22.23
C THR A 728 20.98 19.19 22.28
N ASN A 729 21.78 18.11 22.22
CA ASN A 729 23.23 18.15 22.32
C ASN A 729 23.91 17.39 21.17
N LEU A 730 23.36 17.47 19.95
CA LEU A 730 23.91 16.81 18.77
C LEU A 730 25.37 17.26 18.46
N ASN A 731 25.75 18.46 18.88
CA ASN A 731 27.08 19.04 18.68
C ASN A 731 28.15 18.61 19.68
N LEU A 732 27.86 17.60 20.51
CA LEU A 732 28.79 17.17 21.53
C LEU A 732 30.09 16.65 20.90
N THR A 733 31.22 17.23 21.33
CA THR A 733 32.57 16.83 20.92
C THR A 733 33.33 16.24 22.11
N GLY A 734 34.17 15.23 21.89
CA GLY A 734 35.00 14.61 22.94
C GLY A 734 34.42 13.31 23.49
N THR A 735 34.54 13.06 24.80
CA THR A 735 34.16 11.79 25.45
C THR A 735 32.71 11.72 25.93
N GLY A 736 31.92 12.78 25.73
CA GLY A 736 30.50 12.79 26.11
C GLY A 736 29.61 12.05 25.10
N THR A 737 28.42 11.64 25.53
CA THR A 737 27.44 10.93 24.68
C THR A 737 26.25 11.83 24.31
N VAL A 738 25.83 11.80 23.05
CA VAL A 738 24.57 12.43 22.61
C VAL A 738 23.42 11.79 23.39
N THR A 739 22.59 12.62 24.02
CA THR A 739 21.50 12.14 24.86
C THR A 739 20.18 12.32 24.13
N TRP A 740 19.31 11.32 24.25
CA TRP A 740 17.98 11.32 23.66
C TRP A 740 16.90 11.17 24.72
N THR A 741 15.78 11.87 24.52
CA THR A 741 14.63 11.83 25.42
C THR A 741 13.36 11.68 24.59
N ALA A 742 12.50 10.76 24.99
CA ALA A 742 11.17 10.63 24.43
C ALA A 742 10.30 11.84 24.80
N ILE A 743 9.59 12.40 23.82
CA ILE A 743 8.78 13.61 23.95
C ILE A 743 7.35 13.38 23.46
N ASP A 744 6.84 12.17 23.66
CA ASP A 744 5.46 11.83 23.35
C ASP A 744 4.49 12.32 24.43
N GLY A 745 5.00 12.64 25.63
CA GLY A 745 4.24 13.28 26.70
C GLY A 745 2.88 12.62 26.94
N THR A 746 1.80 13.39 26.77
CA THR A 746 0.41 12.90 26.78
C THR A 746 -0.34 13.33 25.51
N GLY A 747 -1.32 12.52 25.09
CA GLY A 747 -2.26 12.86 24.00
C GLY A 747 -1.95 12.24 22.63
N ILE A 748 -0.71 11.83 22.35
CA ILE A 748 -0.39 11.04 21.14
C ILE A 748 -0.58 9.53 21.42
N PRO A 749 -1.34 8.80 20.59
CA PRO A 749 -1.57 7.36 20.76
C PRO A 749 -0.30 6.54 20.48
N ASP A 750 -0.28 5.28 20.93
CA ASP A 750 0.80 4.30 20.64
C ASP A 750 0.55 3.67 19.27
N VAL A 751 0.89 4.42 18.22
CA VAL A 751 0.75 4.06 16.80
C VAL A 751 1.96 4.61 16.04
N SER A 752 2.22 4.11 14.83
CA SER A 752 3.34 4.57 14.02
C SER A 752 3.32 6.09 13.84
N VAL A 753 4.47 6.73 14.04
CA VAL A 753 4.72 8.12 13.63
C VAL A 753 5.56 8.08 12.36
N ASN A 754 4.90 8.27 11.23
CA ASN A 754 5.46 8.13 9.90
C ASN A 754 6.16 9.41 9.42
N ALA A 755 5.61 10.57 9.80
CA ALA A 755 6.08 11.88 9.37
C ALA A 755 6.29 12.82 10.56
N PHE A 756 7.25 13.74 10.44
CA PHE A 756 7.52 14.73 11.46
C PHE A 756 8.05 16.03 10.86
N VAL A 757 7.50 17.16 11.30
CA VAL A 757 7.99 18.50 10.93
C VAL A 757 8.00 19.43 12.15
N VAL A 758 9.03 20.26 12.22
CA VAL A 758 9.17 21.34 13.19
C VAL A 758 8.79 22.65 12.51
N ASP A 759 7.99 23.49 13.18
CA ASP A 759 7.65 24.80 12.63
C ASP A 759 8.91 25.65 12.47
N ARG A 760 9.10 26.20 11.27
CA ARG A 760 10.22 27.10 10.94
C ARG A 760 10.18 28.39 11.75
N ALA A 761 9.00 28.85 12.15
CA ALA A 761 8.83 30.09 12.92
C ALA A 761 8.98 29.89 14.44
N ASP A 762 8.74 28.68 14.94
CA ASP A 762 8.77 28.38 16.38
C ASP A 762 9.12 26.90 16.65
N SER A 763 10.32 26.66 17.16
CA SER A 763 10.83 25.32 17.49
C SER A 763 10.05 24.57 18.58
N THR A 764 9.10 25.22 19.26
CA THR A 764 8.20 24.56 20.22
C THR A 764 6.96 23.95 19.55
N HIS A 765 6.68 24.33 18.30
CA HIS A 765 5.55 23.84 17.53
C HIS A 765 5.97 22.66 16.66
N LEU A 766 5.41 21.49 16.96
CA LEU A 766 5.76 20.21 16.35
C LEU A 766 4.51 19.57 15.76
N TYR A 767 4.67 18.91 14.61
CA TYR A 767 3.60 18.16 13.96
C TYR A 767 4.07 16.74 13.63
N ALA A 768 3.27 15.75 14.04
CA ALA A 768 3.52 14.34 13.82
C ALA A 768 2.40 13.76 12.93
N GLY A 769 2.77 13.21 11.78
CA GLY A 769 1.87 12.42 10.94
C GLY A 769 1.89 10.97 11.41
N THR A 770 0.72 10.43 11.73
CA THR A 770 0.57 9.11 12.35
C THR A 770 -0.35 8.23 11.53
N ASP A 771 -0.50 6.96 11.91
CA ASP A 771 -1.53 6.05 11.35
C ASP A 771 -2.98 6.48 11.67
N ARG A 772 -3.16 7.57 12.44
CA ARG A 772 -4.43 8.08 12.97
C ARG A 772 -4.61 9.59 12.72
N GLY A 773 -4.04 10.11 11.63
CA GLY A 773 -4.04 11.53 11.30
C GLY A 773 -2.85 12.33 11.84
N VAL A 774 -3.01 13.66 11.93
CA VAL A 774 -1.93 14.58 12.31
C VAL A 774 -2.10 15.04 13.76
N PHE A 775 -1.03 14.95 14.56
CA PHE A 775 -0.99 15.47 15.92
C PHE A 775 -0.11 16.71 16.01
N LYS A 776 -0.55 17.71 16.79
CA LYS A 776 0.17 18.96 17.05
C LYS A 776 0.58 19.07 18.51
N SER A 777 1.80 19.54 18.74
CA SER A 777 2.29 20.04 20.02
C SER A 777 2.71 21.50 19.89
N THR A 778 2.44 22.31 20.92
CA THR A 778 2.84 23.73 21.01
C THR A 778 3.77 23.99 22.20
N ASN A 779 4.30 22.94 22.83
CA ASN A 779 5.14 23.00 24.01
C ASN A 779 6.33 22.02 23.93
N GLY A 780 6.84 21.82 22.71
CA GLY A 780 8.03 21.02 22.44
C GLY A 780 7.87 19.52 22.69
N GLY A 781 6.62 19.00 22.65
CA GLY A 781 6.30 17.57 22.81
C GLY A 781 5.75 17.18 24.19
N THR A 782 5.56 18.12 25.11
CA THR A 782 5.02 17.78 26.45
C THR A 782 3.57 17.29 26.37
N THR A 783 2.77 17.91 25.50
CA THR A 783 1.38 17.50 25.22
C THR A 783 1.09 17.56 23.73
N TRP A 784 0.24 16.64 23.26
CA TRP A 784 -0.19 16.51 21.88
C TRP A 784 -1.71 16.49 21.78
N SER A 785 -2.24 16.94 20.64
CA SER A 785 -3.67 16.88 20.32
C SER A 785 -3.86 16.53 18.85
N LEU A 786 -4.93 15.79 18.52
CA LEU A 786 -5.32 15.56 17.14
C LEU A 786 -5.64 16.91 16.50
N TYR A 787 -4.95 17.23 15.40
CA TYR A 787 -4.93 18.57 14.84
C TYR A 787 -5.93 18.71 13.71
N GLY A 788 -6.95 19.54 13.93
CA GLY A 788 -7.92 19.97 12.94
C GLY A 788 -9.00 18.95 12.57
N THR A 789 -10.14 19.46 12.08
CA THR A 789 -11.28 18.65 11.61
C THR A 789 -11.18 18.38 10.11
N GLY A 790 -11.95 17.43 9.56
CA GLY A 790 -12.10 17.24 8.11
C GLY A 790 -11.05 16.34 7.44
N LEU A 791 -9.92 16.06 8.11
CA LEU A 791 -9.03 14.96 7.71
C LEU A 791 -9.64 13.63 8.21
N PRO A 792 -9.84 12.63 7.34
CA PRO A 792 -10.26 11.30 7.77
C PRO A 792 -9.27 10.68 8.75
N ASP A 793 -9.71 9.67 9.48
CA ASP A 793 -8.85 8.91 10.39
C ASP A 793 -7.93 7.93 9.63
N VAL A 794 -6.96 8.52 8.91
CA VAL A 794 -6.13 7.87 7.90
C VAL A 794 -4.64 8.02 8.23
N ALA A 795 -3.83 7.07 7.76
CA ALA A 795 -2.39 7.17 7.86
C ALA A 795 -1.84 8.36 7.04
N VAL A 796 -0.97 9.14 7.69
CA VAL A 796 -0.28 10.28 7.09
C VAL A 796 1.19 9.93 6.94
N PHE A 797 1.65 9.78 5.69
CA PHE A 797 2.99 9.29 5.37
C PHE A 797 4.05 10.38 5.27
N ASP A 798 3.66 11.60 4.90
CA ASP A 798 4.60 12.70 4.82
C ASP A 798 3.90 14.03 5.13
N LEU A 799 4.68 14.96 5.69
CA LEU A 799 4.24 16.29 6.09
C LEU A 799 5.20 17.33 5.52
N ALA A 800 4.65 18.44 5.05
CA ALA A 800 5.44 19.57 4.57
C ALA A 800 4.81 20.90 4.97
N ILE A 801 5.65 21.86 5.36
CA ILE A 801 5.23 23.22 5.71
C ILE A 801 5.76 24.19 4.65
N SER A 802 4.84 24.89 4.02
CA SER A 802 5.11 26.01 3.09
C SER A 802 5.50 27.28 3.86
N SER A 803 6.11 28.25 3.17
CA SER A 803 6.62 29.48 3.80
C SER A 803 5.52 30.38 4.39
N ASP A 804 4.34 30.35 3.82
CA ASP A 804 3.16 31.12 4.23
C ASP A 804 2.35 30.42 5.33
N GLY A 805 2.79 29.22 5.75
CA GLY A 805 2.24 28.54 6.91
C GLY A 805 1.19 27.48 6.60
N HIS A 806 0.96 27.13 5.34
CA HIS A 806 0.15 25.95 5.04
C HIS A 806 0.92 24.68 5.39
N LEU A 807 0.36 23.86 6.28
CA LEU A 807 0.79 22.50 6.57
C LEU A 807 0.05 21.56 5.63
N ARG A 808 0.78 20.65 5.00
CA ARG A 808 0.24 19.67 4.07
C ARG A 808 0.50 18.26 4.53
N ALA A 809 -0.48 17.40 4.28
CA ALA A 809 -0.46 15.99 4.62
C ALA A 809 -0.66 15.12 3.39
N ALA A 810 0.31 14.24 3.16
CA ALA A 810 0.23 13.12 2.25
C ALA A 810 -0.42 11.94 2.98
N THR A 811 -1.54 11.44 2.49
CA THR A 811 -2.21 10.30 3.10
C THR A 811 -2.03 9.04 2.28
N HIS A 812 -2.04 7.89 2.95
CA HIS A 812 -2.06 6.60 2.30
C HIS A 812 -3.52 6.20 2.05
N GLY A 813 -4.09 6.59 0.90
CA GLY A 813 -5.43 6.15 0.50
C GLY A 813 -6.52 7.21 0.55
N ARG A 814 -6.22 8.47 0.86
CA ARG A 814 -7.20 9.59 0.83
C ARG A 814 -6.72 10.82 0.07
N GLY A 815 -5.57 10.73 -0.59
CA GLY A 815 -4.95 11.83 -1.34
C GLY A 815 -4.23 12.86 -0.46
N PHE A 816 -4.31 14.12 -0.84
CA PHE A 816 -3.54 15.23 -0.29
C PHE A 816 -4.44 16.22 0.43
N TYR A 817 -4.02 16.71 1.61
CA TYR A 817 -4.76 17.66 2.42
C TYR A 817 -3.91 18.85 2.83
N GLU A 818 -4.56 19.97 3.09
CA GLU A 818 -3.93 21.21 3.57
C GLU A 818 -4.71 21.83 4.72
N ILE A 819 -3.98 22.44 5.65
CA ILE A 819 -4.52 23.27 6.73
C ILE A 819 -3.65 24.50 6.92
N LEU A 820 -4.28 25.64 7.23
CA LEU A 820 -3.56 26.86 7.61
C LEU A 820 -3.24 26.80 9.11
N LYS A 821 -1.95 26.90 9.45
CA LYS A 821 -1.43 26.52 10.78
C LYS A 821 -1.82 27.39 11.96
#